data_AF-A0A7K4H222-F1
#
_entry.id   AF-A0A7K4H222-F1
#
_cell.length_a   1.000
_cell.length_b   1.000
_cell.length_c   1.000
_cell.angle_alpha   90.00
_cell.angle_beta   90.00
_cell.angle_gamma   90.00
#
_symmetry.space_group_name_H-M   'P 1'
#
loop_
_entity.id
_entity.type
_entity.pdbx_description
1 polymer ?
#
loop_
_entity_poly.entity_id
_entity_poly.type
_entity_poly.pdbx_seq_one_letter_code
_entity_poly.pdbx_strand_id
1 'polypeptide(L)'
;MISITEKIKLIELILGITQNSVPILIGIYCNLVDEVIDQIEHLGKKFENLNFMISPPVSEKKPKEIIKSYFENILSSINPKNQIYLMNNPPQFAGNEIEPDLLKDLMEYTNLKGLNDSFYNIKICKSYIQYLNNEFSVFCGMEENYQTFFQLVSLNQRKFCGIVSRISNLVNMCSKLYNFALEDNILEMLQLQEQINDIRKMIYEIKTNKHKEIIGLKYAFLHLYKDLILESNKDVSLITKELPNQIDSISKEKIKAIVNYLLNNKQIYQLYFIGKKDLYQFDEIIKLFSNVDVLVRQGKVKKIQGPYITDINTLYRVNFENSQLVFRFRTSQFFHYENLIKEKLLYPFLDKSLNPNDIDLRKKVKKIVNTKIGSYIFNKEKPPIIPVCNLVYYDETKETIPYLFSVQDYIRGKPLFQLINQYISEGKNLNTSKFLNLFRNLGEHFGHLHEVKFDTFFKNIINIGQKKNISYSEFFENELEQKIQEAKKNQIDFCDEIRKFYKDNIALIEDETEYVILHNNFQSQNIIVKEESGTIKINGIVDFDYWCVGSRAQDFIKIDYWILKPLNNPSFYSAFYDAYSQYSKVNNDFKKKIDLYKLIWLLNEYNLESVLIKKSNQMKTPQISLENYLFEIKAIIESEKLN
;
A
#
# COMPACT_ATOMS: atom_id res chain seq x y z
N MET A 1 33.16 10.63 3.52
CA MET A 1 32.04 11.55 3.22
C MET A 1 31.46 11.19 1.87
N ILE A 2 30.16 11.36 1.66
CA ILE A 2 29.51 11.16 0.35
C ILE A 2 29.54 12.45 -0.45
N SER A 3 29.74 12.35 -1.76
CA SER A 3 29.72 13.49 -2.69
C SER A 3 28.34 14.11 -2.82
N ILE A 4 28.26 15.34 -3.34
CA ILE A 4 26.96 16.01 -3.63
C ILE A 4 26.10 15.18 -4.59
N THR A 5 26.73 14.55 -5.58
CA THR A 5 26.06 13.66 -6.55
C THR A 5 25.47 12.42 -5.87
N GLU A 6 26.16 11.84 -4.89
CA GLU A 6 25.64 10.71 -4.11
C GLU A 6 24.52 11.15 -3.16
N LYS A 7 24.62 12.34 -2.54
CA LYS A 7 23.53 12.92 -1.76
C LYS A 7 22.27 13.09 -2.61
N ILE A 8 22.41 13.63 -3.83
CA ILE A 8 21.31 13.78 -4.79
C ILE A 8 20.63 12.44 -5.07
N LYS A 9 21.41 11.39 -5.40
CA LYS A 9 20.86 10.05 -5.66
C LYS A 9 20.13 9.48 -4.44
N LEU A 10 20.68 9.69 -3.25
CA LEU A 10 20.06 9.24 -2.01
C LEU A 10 18.74 9.98 -1.75
N ILE A 11 18.70 11.29 -1.96
CA ILE A 11 17.49 12.11 -1.82
C ILE A 11 16.43 11.66 -2.84
N GLU A 12 16.79 11.50 -4.11
CA GLU A 12 15.88 11.00 -5.15
C GLU A 12 15.30 9.62 -4.80
N LEU A 13 16.12 8.72 -4.26
CA LEU A 13 15.67 7.41 -3.80
C LEU A 13 14.69 7.53 -2.62
N ILE A 14 15.01 8.36 -1.62
CA ILE A 14 14.14 8.58 -0.45
C ILE A 14 12.81 9.19 -0.89
N LEU A 15 12.82 10.21 -1.75
CA LEU A 15 11.60 10.85 -2.26
C LEU A 15 10.77 9.88 -3.10
N GLY A 16 11.41 9.04 -3.93
CA GLY A 16 10.73 8.01 -4.71
C GLY A 16 10.02 6.96 -3.84
N ILE A 17 10.63 6.59 -2.71
CA ILE A 17 10.06 5.61 -1.76
C ILE A 17 8.97 6.25 -0.89
N THR A 18 9.22 7.45 -0.37
CA THR A 18 8.35 8.11 0.62
C THR A 18 7.21 8.91 0.00
N GLN A 19 7.29 9.23 -1.30
CA GLN A 19 6.32 10.08 -2.01
C GLN A 19 6.03 11.39 -1.26
N ASN A 20 7.06 12.02 -0.68
CA ASN A 20 6.98 13.25 0.11
C ASN A 20 6.15 13.17 1.40
N SER A 21 5.85 11.96 1.91
CA SER A 21 5.06 11.78 3.14
C SER A 21 5.83 12.03 4.44
N VAL A 22 7.16 12.11 4.39
CA VAL A 22 8.02 12.31 5.56
C VAL A 22 8.99 13.46 5.28
N PRO A 23 9.17 14.41 6.21
CA PRO A 23 10.14 15.49 6.03
C PRO A 23 11.57 14.94 6.00
N ILE A 24 12.38 15.48 5.09
CA ILE A 24 13.79 15.10 4.95
C ILE A 24 14.68 16.19 5.56
N LEU A 25 15.60 15.77 6.42
CA LEU A 25 16.61 16.62 7.05
C LEU A 25 18.01 16.14 6.64
N ILE A 26 18.73 16.96 5.86
CA ILE A 26 20.02 16.61 5.27
C ILE A 26 21.17 17.28 6.02
N GLY A 27 22.14 16.48 6.47
CA GLY A 27 23.36 16.99 7.10
C GLY A 27 24.34 17.60 6.10
N ILE A 28 24.72 18.85 6.33
CA ILE A 28 25.77 19.59 5.61
C ILE A 28 26.85 19.98 6.64
N TYR A 29 27.97 19.26 6.62
CA TYR A 29 29.07 19.44 7.57
C TYR A 29 30.34 19.81 6.79
N CYS A 30 30.79 21.05 6.93
CA CYS A 30 32.03 21.56 6.35
C CYS A 30 32.64 22.64 7.26
N ASN A 31 33.91 23.00 7.03
CA ASN A 31 34.56 24.12 7.70
C ASN A 31 34.42 25.44 6.94
N LEU A 32 34.11 25.37 5.64
CA LEU A 32 34.09 26.53 4.75
C LEU A 32 32.64 26.99 4.57
N VAL A 33 32.39 28.27 4.87
CA VAL A 33 31.06 28.90 4.80
C VAL A 33 30.48 28.79 3.38
N ASP A 34 31.27 29.16 2.37
CA ASP A 34 30.83 29.16 0.97
C ASP A 34 30.42 27.75 0.51
N GLU A 35 31.15 26.70 0.89
CA GLU A 35 30.80 25.32 0.53
C GLU A 35 29.51 24.83 1.20
N VAL A 36 29.18 25.34 2.39
CA VAL A 36 27.91 25.04 3.05
C VAL A 36 26.76 25.71 2.32
N ILE A 37 26.91 27.00 2.00
CA ILE A 37 25.91 27.80 1.28
C ILE A 37 25.66 27.18 -0.10
N ASP A 38 26.72 26.91 -0.86
CA ASP A 38 26.62 26.33 -2.20
C ASP A 38 25.88 24.98 -2.21
N GLN A 39 26.15 24.11 -1.23
CA GLN A 39 25.45 22.84 -1.11
C GLN A 39 23.97 23.02 -0.76
N ILE A 40 23.64 23.89 0.18
CA ILE A 40 22.26 24.17 0.60
C ILE A 40 21.46 24.75 -0.57
N GLU A 41 21.99 25.77 -1.24
CA GLU A 41 21.31 26.40 -2.37
C GLU A 41 21.18 25.46 -3.57
N HIS A 42 22.22 24.66 -3.86
CA HIS A 42 22.15 23.68 -4.94
C HIS A 42 21.06 22.63 -4.70
N LEU A 43 20.99 22.08 -3.48
CA LEU A 43 19.98 21.07 -3.12
C LEU A 43 18.58 21.68 -2.97
N GLY A 44 18.46 22.84 -2.33
CA GLY A 44 17.19 23.54 -2.12
C GLY A 44 16.56 24.04 -3.42
N LYS A 45 17.39 24.37 -4.43
CA LYS A 45 16.89 24.66 -5.79
C LYS A 45 16.38 23.41 -6.52
N LYS A 46 17.00 22.25 -6.26
CA LYS A 46 16.68 21.00 -6.96
C LYS A 46 15.47 20.28 -6.36
N PHE A 47 15.29 20.33 -5.05
CA PHE A 47 14.27 19.57 -4.34
C PHE A 47 13.41 20.49 -3.49
N GLU A 48 12.09 20.38 -3.67
CA GLU A 48 11.13 21.10 -2.86
C GLU A 48 11.06 20.49 -1.45
N ASN A 49 10.88 21.35 -0.43
CA ASN A 49 10.63 20.96 0.96
C ASN A 49 11.76 20.17 1.66
N LEU A 50 13.03 20.43 1.31
CA LEU A 50 14.17 19.94 2.09
C LEU A 50 14.46 20.82 3.30
N ASN A 51 14.90 20.17 4.37
CA ASN A 51 15.46 20.83 5.55
C ASN A 51 16.94 20.50 5.66
N PHE A 52 17.73 21.41 6.23
CA PHE A 52 19.18 21.25 6.32
C PHE A 52 19.66 21.30 7.76
N MET A 53 20.60 20.43 8.10
CA MET A 53 21.27 20.42 9.39
C MET A 53 22.72 20.82 9.22
N ILE A 54 23.16 21.87 9.92
CA ILE A 54 24.54 22.38 9.88
C ILE A 54 25.22 22.20 11.24
N SER A 55 26.54 21.96 11.22
CA SER A 55 27.36 21.83 12.43
C SER A 55 28.30 23.02 12.60
N PRO A 56 28.87 23.22 13.81
CA PRO A 56 30.08 24.01 13.97
C PRO A 56 31.22 23.50 13.07
N PRO A 57 32.28 24.30 12.86
CA PRO A 57 33.50 23.86 12.20
C PRO A 57 34.03 22.57 12.84
N VAL A 58 34.44 21.61 12.01
CA VAL A 58 34.73 20.22 12.41
C VAL A 58 36.21 19.90 12.59
N SER A 59 37.13 20.71 12.03
CA SER A 59 38.56 20.37 11.98
C SER A 59 39.34 20.68 13.25
N GLU A 60 39.06 21.80 13.91
CA GLU A 60 39.80 22.27 15.07
C GLU A 60 38.94 23.15 15.98
N LYS A 61 39.34 23.28 17.26
CA LYS A 61 38.67 24.18 18.21
C LYS A 61 38.86 25.62 17.73
N LYS A 62 37.76 26.37 17.65
CA LYS A 62 37.75 27.78 17.27
C LYS A 62 37.35 28.68 18.45
N PRO A 63 37.83 29.94 18.47
CA PRO A 63 37.27 30.98 19.32
C PRO A 63 35.77 31.16 19.09
N LYS A 64 35.03 31.59 20.12
CA LYS A 64 33.56 31.70 20.09
C LYS A 64 33.08 32.67 19.01
N GLU A 65 33.83 33.76 18.80
CA GLU A 65 33.56 34.80 17.82
C GLU A 65 33.63 34.26 16.39
N ILE A 66 34.55 33.32 16.13
CA ILE A 66 34.68 32.65 14.83
C ILE A 66 33.51 31.69 14.61
N ILE A 67 33.10 30.94 15.65
CA ILE A 67 31.93 30.05 15.57
C ILE A 67 30.66 30.87 15.32
N LYS A 68 30.52 32.01 15.99
CA LYS A 68 29.41 32.95 15.80
C LYS A 68 29.36 33.46 14.37
N SER A 69 30.44 34.06 13.90
CA SER A 69 30.55 34.58 12.53
C SER A 69 30.30 33.50 11.48
N TYR A 70 30.75 32.26 11.73
CA TYR A 70 30.48 31.13 10.85
C TYR A 70 28.98 30.86 10.67
N PHE A 71 28.21 30.80 11.76
CA PHE A 71 26.75 30.56 11.66
C PHE A 71 25.99 31.76 11.10
N GLU A 72 26.33 32.98 11.53
CA GLU A 72 25.70 34.21 11.04
C GLU A 72 25.87 34.34 9.52
N ASN A 73 27.09 34.15 9.01
CA ASN A 73 27.36 34.24 7.57
C ASN A 73 26.59 33.19 6.76
N ILE A 74 26.36 32.00 7.32
CA ILE A 74 25.54 30.97 6.66
C ILE A 74 24.06 31.38 6.68
N LEU A 75 23.51 31.67 7.87
CA LEU A 75 22.09 31.95 8.05
C LEU A 75 21.63 33.22 7.32
N SER A 76 22.49 34.25 7.22
CA SER A 76 22.20 35.50 6.52
C SER A 76 22.23 35.37 5.00
N SER A 77 22.92 34.36 4.45
CA SER A 77 23.22 34.26 3.02
C SER A 77 22.34 33.26 2.27
N ILE A 78 21.70 32.33 2.98
CA ILE A 78 20.82 31.31 2.39
C ILE A 78 19.39 31.85 2.17
N ASN A 79 18.69 31.26 1.21
CA ASN A 79 17.29 31.58 0.94
C ASN A 79 16.42 31.31 2.18
N PRO A 80 15.55 32.26 2.62
CA PRO A 80 14.67 32.06 3.78
C PRO A 80 13.74 30.85 3.69
N LYS A 81 13.47 30.33 2.49
CA LYS A 81 12.69 29.10 2.30
C LYS A 81 13.42 27.84 2.74
N ASN A 82 14.76 27.86 2.76
CA ASN A 82 15.59 26.73 3.20
C ASN A 82 15.61 26.71 4.73
N GLN A 83 14.90 25.76 5.34
CA GLN A 83 14.82 25.65 6.79
C GLN A 83 16.09 25.01 7.36
N ILE A 84 16.67 25.66 8.38
CA ILE A 84 17.94 25.25 8.99
C ILE A 84 17.74 24.73 10.41
N TYR A 85 18.47 23.68 10.72
CA TYR A 85 18.62 23.10 12.04
C TYR A 85 20.10 23.06 12.41
N LEU A 86 20.43 23.36 13.65
CA LEU A 86 21.81 23.30 14.13
C LEU A 86 22.10 21.95 14.79
N MET A 87 23.30 21.41 14.62
CA MET A 87 23.77 20.23 15.35
C MET A 87 24.84 20.62 16.36
N ASN A 88 24.61 20.34 17.64
CA ASN A 88 25.58 20.54 18.70
C ASN A 88 26.07 19.20 19.26
N ASN A 89 27.32 18.87 18.94
CA ASN A 89 28.01 17.69 19.43
C ASN A 89 29.50 18.01 19.61
N PRO A 90 29.87 18.71 20.71
CA PRO A 90 31.24 19.21 20.88
C PRO A 90 32.31 18.11 20.75
N PRO A 91 32.13 16.88 21.30
CA PRO A 91 33.10 15.80 21.08
C PRO A 91 33.33 15.39 19.62
N GLN A 92 32.34 15.59 18.73
CA GLN A 92 32.47 15.33 17.29
C GLN A 92 33.02 16.52 16.51
N PHE A 93 32.95 17.74 17.06
CA PHE A 93 33.30 18.98 16.38
C PHE A 93 34.51 19.69 17.01
N ALA A 94 35.55 18.93 17.35
CA ALA A 94 36.78 19.47 17.94
C ALA A 94 36.57 20.31 19.21
N GLY A 95 35.51 20.03 19.97
CA GLY A 95 35.12 20.79 21.15
C GLY A 95 34.37 22.08 20.86
N ASN A 96 34.06 22.41 19.60
CA ASN A 96 33.23 23.54 19.23
C ASN A 96 31.79 23.31 19.69
N GLU A 97 31.26 24.25 20.46
CA GLU A 97 29.97 24.16 21.10
C GLU A 97 29.12 25.36 20.69
N ILE A 98 27.86 25.08 20.39
CA ILE A 98 26.84 26.13 20.33
C ILE A 98 26.44 26.37 21.77
N GLU A 99 26.76 27.55 22.31
CA GLU A 99 26.39 27.93 23.67
C GLU A 99 25.02 28.65 23.69
N PRO A 100 24.32 28.72 24.85
CA PRO A 100 23.02 29.40 24.95
C PRO A 100 23.01 30.85 24.47
N ASP A 101 24.07 31.61 24.73
CA ASP A 101 24.19 33.00 24.28
C ASP A 101 24.35 33.08 22.76
N LEU A 102 25.13 32.18 22.17
CA LEU A 102 25.23 32.09 20.71
C LEU A 102 23.88 31.71 20.09
N LEU A 103 23.21 30.68 20.60
CA LEU A 103 21.90 30.31 20.06
C LEU A 103 20.91 31.48 20.15
N LYS A 104 20.90 32.20 21.27
CA LYS A 104 20.06 33.38 21.48
C LYS A 104 20.26 34.42 20.38
N ASP A 105 21.51 34.70 20.04
CA ASP A 105 21.84 35.64 18.96
C ASP A 105 21.32 35.10 17.61
N LEU A 106 21.52 33.81 17.33
CA LEU A 106 21.07 33.19 16.08
C LEU A 106 19.54 33.05 15.94
N MET A 107 18.77 33.19 17.03
CA MET A 107 17.30 33.13 16.97
C MET A 107 16.67 34.29 16.20
N GLU A 108 17.43 35.34 15.86
CA GLU A 108 16.94 36.44 15.01
C GLU A 108 16.68 36.02 13.55
N TYR A 109 17.30 34.93 13.09
CA TYR A 109 17.17 34.44 11.73
C TYR A 109 15.93 33.54 11.58
N THR A 110 14.97 33.98 10.77
CA THR A 110 13.65 33.32 10.64
C THR A 110 13.68 31.94 9.98
N ASN A 111 14.76 31.64 9.26
CA ASN A 111 15.03 30.34 8.64
C ASN A 111 15.64 29.33 9.61
N LEU A 112 16.07 29.74 10.81
CA LEU A 112 16.49 28.83 11.87
C LEU A 112 15.26 28.21 12.57
N LYS A 113 15.08 26.89 12.43
CA LYS A 113 13.90 26.13 12.87
C LYS A 113 14.18 25.08 13.93
N GLY A 114 15.43 24.85 14.31
CA GLY A 114 15.70 24.02 15.47
C GLY A 114 17.16 23.74 15.80
N LEU A 115 17.32 22.96 16.88
CA LEU A 115 18.61 22.52 17.40
C LEU A 115 18.55 21.03 17.74
N ASN A 116 19.55 20.27 17.32
CA ASN A 116 19.81 18.90 17.73
C ASN A 116 21.04 18.88 18.65
N ASP A 117 20.82 18.69 19.95
CA ASP A 117 21.88 18.76 20.96
C ASP A 117 22.16 17.39 21.57
N SER A 118 23.44 17.05 21.71
CA SER A 118 23.84 15.77 22.30
C SER A 118 23.57 15.69 23.82
N PHE A 119 23.24 16.80 24.47
CA PHE A 119 22.89 16.89 25.89
C PHE A 119 23.92 16.30 26.86
N TYR A 120 25.21 16.47 26.55
CA TYR A 120 26.29 16.16 27.49
C TYR A 120 26.20 16.97 28.79
N ASN A 121 25.53 18.13 28.77
CA ASN A 121 25.29 18.98 29.92
C ASN A 121 23.79 19.31 30.06
N ILE A 122 23.12 18.62 30.98
CA ILE A 122 21.68 18.81 31.28
C ILE A 122 21.36 20.27 31.69
N LYS A 123 22.31 21.01 32.29
CA LYS A 123 22.07 22.42 32.63
C LYS A 123 21.93 23.30 31.39
N ILE A 124 22.69 22.99 30.34
CA ILE A 124 22.61 23.67 29.05
C ILE A 124 21.31 23.29 28.33
N CYS A 125 20.86 22.03 28.42
CA CYS A 125 19.58 21.58 27.88
C CYS A 125 18.41 22.48 28.32
N LYS A 126 18.33 22.82 29.62
CA LYS A 126 17.30 23.72 30.15
C LYS A 126 17.29 25.10 29.47
N SER A 127 18.45 25.54 29.01
CA SER A 127 18.58 26.82 28.30
C SER A 127 18.15 26.74 26.83
N TYR A 128 18.05 25.56 26.24
CA TYR A 128 17.55 25.39 24.88
C TYR A 128 16.05 25.17 24.82
N ILE A 129 15.51 24.39 25.76
CA ILE A 129 14.07 24.08 25.80
C ILE A 129 13.20 25.33 26.02
N GLN A 130 13.74 26.41 26.58
CA GLN A 130 13.03 27.69 26.71
C GLN A 130 12.69 28.34 25.37
N TYR A 131 13.35 27.96 24.28
CA TYR A 131 13.03 28.43 22.93
C TYR A 131 11.98 27.57 22.20
N LEU A 132 11.52 26.45 22.79
CA LEU A 132 10.55 25.55 22.18
C LEU A 132 9.21 26.22 21.93
N ASN A 133 8.80 26.21 20.66
CA ASN A 133 7.48 26.66 20.22
C ASN A 133 7.13 26.01 18.87
N ASN A 134 6.07 26.50 18.22
CA ASN A 134 5.61 26.00 16.92
C ASN A 134 6.57 26.32 15.75
N GLU A 135 7.51 27.25 15.92
CA GLU A 135 8.49 27.68 14.92
C GLU A 135 9.90 27.14 15.19
N PHE A 136 10.18 26.65 16.40
CA PHE A 136 11.51 26.19 16.78
C PHE A 136 11.44 24.88 17.59
N SER A 137 12.13 23.87 17.07
CA SER A 137 12.18 22.52 17.66
C SER A 137 13.52 22.21 18.30
N VAL A 138 13.50 21.44 19.39
CA VAL A 138 14.72 20.94 20.05
C VAL A 138 14.71 19.42 20.02
N PHE A 139 15.77 18.83 19.47
CA PHE A 139 15.95 17.40 19.35
C PHE A 139 17.03 16.91 20.31
N CYS A 140 16.77 15.75 20.90
CA CYS A 140 17.78 14.97 21.59
C CYS A 140 18.71 14.30 20.58
N GLY A 141 20.02 14.49 20.74
CA GLY A 141 21.05 13.87 19.92
C GLY A 141 21.65 12.59 20.51
N MET A 142 21.30 12.26 21.77
CA MET A 142 21.81 11.11 22.50
C MET A 142 20.66 10.25 23.04
N GLU A 143 20.55 9.03 22.51
CA GLU A 143 19.46 8.10 22.81
C GLU A 143 19.40 7.67 24.27
N GLU A 144 20.52 7.68 25.02
CA GLU A 144 20.55 7.40 26.47
C GLU A 144 19.79 8.42 27.30
N ASN A 145 19.67 9.64 26.80
CA ASN A 145 19.13 10.78 27.53
C ASN A 145 17.70 11.11 27.10
N TYR A 146 17.08 10.30 26.24
CA TYR A 146 15.83 10.70 25.57
C TYR A 146 14.65 10.84 26.53
N GLN A 147 14.51 9.89 27.46
CA GLN A 147 13.52 9.95 28.53
C GLN A 147 13.77 11.14 29.47
N THR A 148 15.01 11.34 29.91
CA THR A 148 15.40 12.49 30.76
C THR A 148 15.09 13.82 30.07
N PHE A 149 15.37 13.93 28.77
CA PHE A 149 15.07 15.11 27.97
C PHE A 149 13.57 15.45 28.00
N PHE A 150 12.67 14.48 27.80
CA PHE A 150 11.24 14.74 27.88
C PHE A 150 10.76 15.14 29.27
N GLN A 151 11.39 14.68 30.34
CA GLN A 151 11.06 15.12 31.70
C GLN A 151 11.45 16.57 31.97
N LEU A 152 12.40 17.13 31.22
CA LEU A 152 12.76 18.55 31.31
C LEU A 152 11.78 19.45 30.55
N VAL A 153 11.07 18.90 29.56
CA VAL A 153 10.14 19.63 28.70
C VAL A 153 8.72 19.56 29.28
N SER A 154 8.05 20.71 29.32
CA SER A 154 6.65 20.79 29.75
C SER A 154 5.73 20.01 28.80
N LEU A 155 4.68 19.37 29.33
CA LEU A 155 3.82 18.44 28.58
C LEU A 155 3.28 19.03 27.26
N ASN A 156 2.82 20.28 27.28
CA ASN A 156 2.27 20.99 26.10
C ASN A 156 3.32 21.33 25.03
N GLN A 157 4.61 21.36 25.40
CA GLN A 157 5.72 21.65 24.49
C GLN A 157 6.38 20.37 23.92
N ARG A 158 6.11 19.19 24.49
CA ARG A 158 6.74 17.92 24.05
C ARG A 158 6.50 17.59 22.57
N LYS A 159 5.39 18.06 21.97
CA LYS A 159 5.08 17.90 20.54
C LYS A 159 6.02 18.65 19.58
N PHE A 160 6.82 19.58 20.09
CA PHE A 160 7.84 20.32 19.32
C PHE A 160 9.25 19.76 19.55
N CYS A 161 9.33 18.57 20.14
CA CYS A 161 10.56 17.91 20.50
C CYS A 161 10.63 16.52 19.85
N GLY A 162 11.84 15.96 19.79
CA GLY A 162 12.03 14.59 19.34
C GLY A 162 13.46 14.12 19.51
N ILE A 163 13.84 13.14 18.71
CA ILE A 163 15.19 12.58 18.68
C ILE A 163 15.63 12.35 17.24
N VAL A 164 16.90 12.61 16.95
CA VAL A 164 17.55 12.14 15.71
C VAL A 164 18.33 10.88 16.06
N SER A 165 17.66 9.74 15.94
CA SER A 165 18.09 8.44 16.48
C SER A 165 18.77 7.56 15.44
N ARG A 166 19.88 6.91 15.83
CA ARG A 166 20.57 5.89 15.04
C ARG A 166 19.91 4.53 15.24
N ILE A 167 19.52 4.17 16.47
CA ILE A 167 18.93 2.86 16.81
C ILE A 167 17.54 2.71 16.20
N SER A 168 16.87 3.82 15.90
CA SER A 168 15.59 3.83 15.17
C SER A 168 15.68 3.30 13.74
N ASN A 169 16.88 3.13 13.19
CA ASN A 169 17.07 2.37 11.96
C ASN A 169 16.76 0.88 12.16
N LEU A 170 16.87 0.36 13.40
CA LEU A 170 16.67 -1.04 13.72
C LEU A 170 15.36 -1.32 14.48
N VAL A 171 15.00 -0.47 15.44
CA VAL A 171 13.84 -0.69 16.34
C VAL A 171 12.98 0.56 16.53
N ASN A 172 11.66 0.41 16.65
CA ASN A 172 10.71 1.54 16.80
C ASN A 172 10.57 2.07 18.24
N MET A 173 11.47 1.70 19.15
CA MET A 173 11.34 2.03 20.58
C MET A 173 11.36 3.53 20.86
N CYS A 174 12.17 4.32 20.14
CA CYS A 174 12.18 5.78 20.31
C CYS A 174 10.82 6.41 19.94
N SER A 175 10.13 5.90 18.91
CA SER A 175 8.79 6.39 18.56
C SER A 175 7.75 6.03 19.62
N LYS A 176 7.84 4.85 20.24
CA LYS A 176 6.96 4.45 21.34
C LYS A 176 7.19 5.32 22.59
N LEU A 177 8.46 5.58 22.91
CA LEU A 177 8.84 6.45 24.01
C LEU A 177 8.31 7.88 23.80
N TYR A 178 8.39 8.40 22.57
CA TYR A 178 7.77 9.68 22.20
C TYR A 178 6.27 9.72 22.49
N ASN A 179 5.52 8.69 22.09
CA ASN A 179 4.07 8.65 22.33
C ASN A 179 3.74 8.62 23.82
N PHE A 180 4.44 7.79 24.62
CA PHE A 180 4.27 7.80 26.08
C PHE A 180 4.67 9.12 26.71
N ALA A 181 5.66 9.83 26.15
CA ALA A 181 6.00 11.18 26.57
C ALA A 181 4.87 12.18 26.27
N LEU A 182 4.14 12.05 25.17
CA LEU A 182 2.97 12.91 24.91
C LEU A 182 1.80 12.64 25.87
N GLU A 183 1.70 11.41 26.39
CA GLU A 183 0.65 10.97 27.34
C GLU A 183 1.05 11.14 28.81
N ASP A 184 2.25 11.65 29.09
CA ASP A 184 2.85 11.76 30.42
C ASP A 184 3.00 10.43 31.17
N ASN A 185 3.16 9.32 30.44
CA ASN A 185 3.34 7.99 31.02
C ASN A 185 4.81 7.73 31.38
N ILE A 186 5.24 8.32 32.50
CA ILE A 186 6.64 8.32 32.93
C ILE A 186 7.22 6.92 33.17
N LEU A 187 6.43 6.00 33.73
CA LEU A 187 6.91 4.64 34.03
C LEU A 187 7.26 3.87 32.76
N GLU A 188 6.40 3.94 31.75
CA GLU A 188 6.65 3.29 30.45
C GLU A 188 7.83 3.94 29.71
N MET A 189 8.00 5.26 29.82
CA MET A 189 9.18 5.93 29.27
C MET A 189 10.48 5.41 29.88
N LEU A 190 10.52 5.22 31.21
CA LEU A 190 11.70 4.70 31.91
C LEU A 190 12.02 3.28 31.46
N GLN A 191 11.02 2.40 31.39
CA GLN A 191 11.21 1.02 30.95
C GLN A 191 11.72 0.95 29.50
N LEU A 192 11.16 1.76 28.60
CA LEU A 192 11.65 1.82 27.22
C LEU A 192 13.06 2.40 27.12
N GLN A 193 13.41 3.38 27.95
CA GLN A 193 14.76 3.95 27.98
C GLN A 193 15.81 2.90 28.39
N GLU A 194 15.50 2.07 29.39
CA GLU A 194 16.37 0.96 29.81
C GLU A 194 16.57 -0.03 28.66
N GLN A 195 15.48 -0.43 27.99
CA GLN A 195 15.56 -1.32 26.83
C GLN A 195 16.38 -0.73 25.69
N ILE A 196 16.18 0.55 25.36
CA ILE A 196 16.98 1.27 24.35
C ILE A 196 18.46 1.21 24.74
N ASN A 197 18.78 1.50 26.01
CA ASN A 197 20.15 1.50 26.50
C ASN A 197 20.82 0.12 26.42
N ASP A 198 20.08 -0.94 26.73
CA ASP A 198 20.62 -2.30 26.67
C ASP A 198 20.89 -2.73 25.23
N ILE A 199 19.96 -2.46 24.32
CA ILE A 199 20.15 -2.72 22.89
C ILE A 199 21.37 -1.94 22.37
N ARG A 200 21.46 -0.64 22.67
CA ARG A 200 22.59 0.19 22.27
C ARG A 200 23.91 -0.36 22.76
N LYS A 201 24.03 -0.73 24.04
CA LYS A 201 25.26 -1.35 24.60
C LYS A 201 25.65 -2.62 23.86
N MET A 202 24.67 -3.43 23.45
CA MET A 202 24.92 -4.68 22.74
C MET A 202 25.32 -4.44 21.27
N ILE A 203 24.68 -3.50 20.58
CA ILE A 203 24.88 -3.27 19.15
C ILE A 203 26.03 -2.29 18.85
N TYR A 204 26.20 -1.24 19.65
CA TYR A 204 27.11 -0.12 19.32
C TYR A 204 28.58 -0.37 19.67
N GLU A 205 28.92 -1.52 20.24
CA GLU A 205 30.30 -1.88 20.62
C GLU A 205 31.05 -0.77 21.38
N ILE A 206 30.35 -0.15 22.34
CA ILE A 206 30.80 1.05 23.07
C ILE A 206 32.16 0.87 23.81
N LYS A 207 32.63 -0.39 23.97
CA LYS A 207 33.78 -0.72 24.83
C LYS A 207 35.17 -0.55 24.19
N THR A 208 35.32 -0.36 22.86
CA THR A 208 36.65 -0.54 22.24
C THR A 208 37.20 0.56 21.33
N ASN A 209 36.48 1.65 20.97
CA ASN A 209 37.03 2.91 20.42
C ASN A 209 35.92 3.84 19.88
N LYS A 210 36.22 5.14 19.71
CA LYS A 210 35.34 6.14 19.05
C LYS A 210 35.00 5.70 17.61
N HIS A 211 33.74 5.89 17.19
CA HIS A 211 33.17 5.67 15.85
C HIS A 211 32.66 4.26 15.47
N LYS A 212 32.64 3.28 16.39
CA LYS A 212 32.10 1.94 16.11
C LYS A 212 30.57 1.78 16.21
N GLU A 213 29.83 2.77 16.72
CA GLU A 213 28.37 2.73 16.81
C GLU A 213 27.70 2.49 15.44
N ILE A 214 28.18 3.21 14.43
CA ILE A 214 27.73 3.09 13.04
C ILE A 214 28.14 1.74 12.44
N ILE A 215 29.31 1.22 12.81
CA ILE A 215 29.83 -0.05 12.32
C ILE A 215 28.97 -1.22 12.82
N GLY A 216 28.67 -1.25 14.12
CA GLY A 216 27.80 -2.28 14.71
C GLY A 216 26.39 -2.25 14.12
N LEU A 217 25.81 -1.06 13.90
CA LEU A 217 24.52 -0.91 13.20
C LEU A 217 24.57 -1.41 11.76
N LYS A 218 25.57 -0.99 10.98
CA LYS A 218 25.72 -1.47 9.59
C LYS A 218 25.86 -2.98 9.53
N TYR A 219 26.55 -3.59 10.51
CA TYR A 219 26.65 -5.04 10.59
C TYR A 219 25.33 -5.70 10.98
N ALA A 220 24.56 -5.11 11.90
CA ALA A 220 23.21 -5.57 12.21
C ALA A 220 22.32 -5.56 10.97
N PHE A 221 22.37 -4.49 10.16
CA PHE A 221 21.68 -4.39 8.88
C PHE A 221 22.13 -5.45 7.87
N LEU A 222 23.44 -5.63 7.72
CA LEU A 222 24.00 -6.65 6.84
C LEU A 222 23.51 -8.04 7.25
N HIS A 223 23.51 -8.38 8.54
CA HIS A 223 22.99 -9.66 9.02
C HIS A 223 21.49 -9.81 8.76
N LEU A 224 20.72 -8.73 8.97
CA LEU A 224 19.26 -8.72 8.79
C LEU A 224 18.85 -8.92 7.32
N TYR A 225 19.63 -8.38 6.38
CA TYR A 225 19.28 -8.36 4.95
C TYR A 225 20.27 -9.12 4.06
N LYS A 226 21.13 -9.95 4.66
CA LYS A 226 22.18 -10.71 3.96
C LYS A 226 21.62 -11.46 2.76
N ASP A 227 20.47 -12.12 2.91
CA ASP A 227 19.92 -13.01 1.88
C ASP A 227 19.46 -12.23 0.64
N LEU A 228 19.10 -10.95 0.80
CA LEU A 228 18.64 -10.06 -0.28
C LEU A 228 19.81 -9.32 -0.93
N ILE A 229 20.81 -8.96 -0.12
CA ILE A 229 22.03 -8.31 -0.61
C ILE A 229 22.86 -9.30 -1.44
N LEU A 230 22.91 -10.58 -1.05
CA LEU A 230 23.70 -11.62 -1.70
C LEU A 230 23.20 -12.02 -3.11
N GLU A 231 21.97 -11.67 -3.51
CA GLU A 231 21.50 -11.86 -4.89
C GLU A 231 22.09 -10.84 -5.89
N SER A 232 22.63 -9.72 -5.39
CA SER A 232 23.22 -8.65 -6.21
C SER A 232 24.75 -8.60 -6.06
N ASN A 233 25.48 -9.18 -7.00
CA ASN A 233 26.95 -9.28 -6.93
C ASN A 233 27.71 -7.92 -6.87
N LYS A 234 27.04 -6.79 -7.15
CA LYS A 234 27.66 -5.44 -7.12
C LYS A 234 27.64 -4.79 -5.73
N ASP A 235 26.56 -4.97 -4.95
CA ASP A 235 26.36 -4.22 -3.68
C ASP A 235 27.14 -4.81 -2.50
N VAL A 236 27.45 -6.10 -2.57
CA VAL A 236 28.32 -6.79 -1.60
C VAL A 236 29.66 -6.05 -1.50
N SER A 237 30.28 -5.66 -2.62
CA SER A 237 31.60 -5.01 -2.58
C SER A 237 31.63 -3.63 -1.87
N LEU A 238 30.51 -2.90 -1.88
CA LEU A 238 30.36 -1.57 -1.26
C LEU A 238 30.09 -1.65 0.25
N ILE A 239 29.42 -2.71 0.72
CA ILE A 239 29.08 -2.91 2.14
C ILE A 239 30.13 -3.79 2.85
N THR A 240 30.81 -4.67 2.12
CA THR A 240 31.32 -5.92 2.69
C THR A 240 32.84 -6.11 2.57
N LYS A 241 33.60 -5.34 1.78
CA LYS A 241 35.05 -5.58 1.67
C LYS A 241 35.84 -5.18 2.94
N GLU A 242 35.38 -4.19 3.69
CA GLU A 242 36.08 -3.69 4.88
C GLU A 242 35.31 -3.89 6.20
N LEU A 243 33.97 -3.86 6.18
CA LEU A 243 33.15 -3.92 7.39
C LEU A 243 33.34 -5.23 8.21
N PRO A 244 33.39 -6.43 7.59
CA PRO A 244 33.68 -7.65 8.33
C PRO A 244 35.07 -7.65 8.96
N ASN A 245 36.05 -6.92 8.42
CA ASN A 245 37.39 -6.86 8.99
C ASN A 245 37.50 -5.82 10.13
N GLN A 246 36.50 -4.95 10.29
CA GLN A 246 36.46 -3.89 11.32
C GLN A 246 35.80 -4.34 12.64
N ILE A 247 35.14 -5.50 12.66
CA ILE A 247 34.46 -6.08 13.83
C ILE A 247 35.07 -7.44 14.18
N ASP A 248 35.42 -7.64 15.45
CA ASP A 248 35.95 -8.91 15.94
C ASP A 248 34.88 -10.02 15.95
N SER A 249 35.30 -11.28 15.96
CA SER A 249 34.39 -12.42 15.87
C SER A 249 33.40 -12.49 17.04
N ILE A 250 33.82 -12.14 18.25
CA ILE A 250 32.95 -12.18 19.45
C ILE A 250 31.84 -11.16 19.30
N SER A 251 32.19 -9.95 18.89
CA SER A 251 31.20 -8.88 18.75
C SER A 251 30.24 -9.12 17.57
N LYS A 252 30.70 -9.74 16.48
CA LYS A 252 29.81 -10.23 15.41
C LYS A 252 28.78 -11.22 15.93
N GLU A 253 29.19 -12.26 16.64
CA GLU A 253 28.26 -13.27 17.17
C GLU A 253 27.27 -12.65 18.17
N LYS A 254 27.75 -11.74 19.02
CA LYS A 254 26.88 -10.96 19.92
C LYS A 254 25.86 -10.12 19.13
N ILE A 255 26.27 -9.39 18.09
CA ILE A 255 25.36 -8.58 17.26
C ILE A 255 24.34 -9.49 16.56
N LYS A 256 24.75 -10.63 16.01
CA LYS A 256 23.82 -11.61 15.41
C LYS A 256 22.82 -12.12 16.44
N ALA A 257 23.29 -12.50 17.62
CA ALA A 257 22.45 -13.01 18.69
C ALA A 257 21.42 -11.98 19.13
N ILE A 258 21.82 -10.72 19.33
CA ILE A 258 20.88 -9.66 19.71
C ILE A 258 19.91 -9.33 18.56
N VAL A 259 20.39 -9.24 17.31
CA VAL A 259 19.48 -9.01 16.16
C VAL A 259 18.46 -10.13 16.04
N ASN A 260 18.87 -11.40 16.17
CA ASN A 260 17.96 -12.54 16.15
C ASN A 260 16.99 -12.49 17.35
N TYR A 261 17.47 -12.14 18.55
CA TYR A 261 16.61 -11.96 19.72
C TYR A 261 15.57 -10.86 19.50
N LEU A 262 15.99 -9.70 19.00
CA LEU A 262 15.09 -8.57 18.73
C LEU A 262 14.11 -8.88 17.60
N LEU A 263 14.54 -9.64 16.59
CA LEU A 263 13.68 -10.15 15.52
C LEU A 263 12.63 -11.12 16.07
N ASN A 264 13.05 -12.11 16.86
CA ASN A 264 12.15 -13.09 17.48
C ASN A 264 11.15 -12.44 18.45
N ASN A 265 11.55 -11.35 19.12
CA ASN A 265 10.67 -10.57 19.99
C ASN A 265 9.90 -9.45 19.27
N LYS A 266 9.96 -9.39 17.94
CA LYS A 266 9.27 -8.38 17.10
C LYS A 266 9.59 -6.93 17.45
N GLN A 267 10.78 -6.68 17.95
CA GLN A 267 11.26 -5.34 18.23
C GLN A 267 11.90 -4.70 17.00
N ILE A 268 12.33 -5.54 16.04
CA ILE A 268 12.78 -5.13 14.70
C ILE A 268 11.61 -5.25 13.73
N TYR A 269 11.24 -4.14 13.12
CA TYR A 269 10.44 -4.16 11.90
C TYR A 269 11.42 -4.32 10.74
N GLN A 270 11.55 -5.54 10.18
CA GLN A 270 12.33 -5.71 8.96
C GLN A 270 11.74 -4.78 7.88
N LEU A 271 12.60 -4.02 7.20
CA LEU A 271 12.23 -3.17 6.05
C LEU A 271 11.78 -4.00 4.83
N TYR A 272 11.75 -5.32 4.94
CA TYR A 272 11.05 -6.16 4.00
C TYR A 272 9.62 -6.33 4.49
N PHE A 273 8.69 -5.83 3.65
CA PHE A 273 7.50 -6.56 3.21
C PHE A 273 7.31 -7.79 4.09
N ILE A 274 6.37 -7.78 5.07
CA ILE A 274 6.07 -9.00 5.86
C ILE A 274 5.99 -10.11 4.84
N GLY A 275 7.03 -10.94 4.83
CA GLY A 275 7.17 -11.93 3.79
C GLY A 275 5.91 -12.76 3.92
N LYS A 276 5.40 -13.28 2.81
CA LYS A 276 4.28 -14.22 2.83
C LYS A 276 4.44 -15.19 4.02
N LYS A 277 5.68 -15.61 4.36
CA LYS A 277 6.07 -16.47 5.49
C LYS A 277 5.85 -15.96 6.94
N ASP A 278 5.90 -14.67 7.24
CA ASP A 278 5.83 -14.16 8.64
C ASP A 278 4.42 -13.80 9.09
N LEU A 279 3.47 -13.88 8.16
CA LEU A 279 2.03 -13.89 8.42
C LEU A 279 1.58 -15.24 9.07
N TYR A 280 2.51 -16.16 9.42
CA TYR A 280 2.26 -17.56 9.80
C TYR A 280 2.66 -17.99 11.22
N GLN A 281 2.51 -17.15 12.24
CA GLN A 281 2.50 -17.70 13.61
C GLN A 281 1.07 -17.70 14.16
N PHE A 282 0.52 -18.91 14.27
CA PHE A 282 -0.84 -19.24 14.71
C PHE A 282 -1.26 -18.49 15.98
N ASP A 283 -0.35 -18.38 16.95
CA ASP A 283 -0.61 -17.71 18.24
C ASP A 283 -0.72 -16.18 18.10
N GLU A 284 -0.05 -15.59 17.11
CA GLU A 284 -0.03 -14.15 16.91
C GLU A 284 -1.30 -13.66 16.25
N ILE A 285 -1.78 -14.38 15.25
CA ILE A 285 -3.08 -14.14 14.62
C ILE A 285 -4.20 -14.24 15.67
N ILE A 286 -4.16 -15.29 16.52
CA ILE A 286 -5.14 -15.48 17.60
C ILE A 286 -5.06 -14.33 18.62
N LYS A 287 -3.85 -13.93 19.04
CA LYS A 287 -3.64 -12.82 19.99
C LYS A 287 -4.05 -11.46 19.42
N LEU A 288 -3.86 -11.23 18.13
CA LEU A 288 -4.31 -10.01 17.45
C LEU A 288 -5.85 -9.96 17.42
N PHE A 289 -6.51 -11.10 17.18
CA PHE A 289 -7.96 -11.17 17.13
C PHE A 289 -8.65 -11.18 18.49
N SER A 290 -7.96 -11.57 19.56
CA SER A 290 -8.52 -11.48 20.92
C SER A 290 -8.77 -10.04 21.39
N ASN A 291 -8.22 -9.05 20.69
CA ASN A 291 -8.43 -7.63 20.98
C ASN A 291 -9.54 -6.98 20.15
N VAL A 292 -10.22 -7.75 19.30
CA VAL A 292 -11.32 -7.25 18.46
C VAL A 292 -12.63 -7.88 18.91
N ASP A 293 -13.47 -7.12 19.61
CA ASP A 293 -14.69 -7.59 20.26
C ASP A 293 -15.59 -8.47 19.36
N VAL A 294 -15.77 -8.09 18.10
CA VAL A 294 -16.63 -8.84 17.16
C VAL A 294 -16.07 -10.23 16.84
N LEU A 295 -14.75 -10.41 16.90
CA LEU A 295 -14.06 -11.67 16.69
C LEU A 295 -14.03 -12.52 17.97
N VAL A 296 -13.90 -11.89 19.14
CA VAL A 296 -13.97 -12.59 20.45
C VAL A 296 -15.30 -13.30 20.62
N ARG A 297 -16.41 -12.69 20.17
CA ARG A 297 -17.76 -13.27 20.23
C ARG A 297 -17.93 -14.56 19.42
N GLN A 298 -16.99 -14.88 18.52
CA GLN A 298 -17.04 -16.10 17.71
C GLN A 298 -16.64 -17.36 18.49
N GLY A 299 -16.07 -17.19 19.70
CA GLY A 299 -15.57 -18.27 20.55
C GLY A 299 -14.11 -18.60 20.28
N LYS A 300 -13.65 -19.76 20.75
CA LYS A 300 -12.25 -20.17 20.53
C LYS A 300 -11.99 -20.56 19.07
N VAL A 301 -10.80 -20.26 18.57
CA VAL A 301 -10.34 -20.74 17.27
C VAL A 301 -10.09 -22.25 17.35
N LYS A 302 -10.79 -23.01 16.52
CA LYS A 302 -10.64 -24.47 16.38
C LYS A 302 -9.60 -24.85 15.34
N LYS A 303 -9.59 -24.15 14.20
CA LYS A 303 -8.71 -24.48 13.06
C LYS A 303 -8.51 -23.26 12.18
N ILE A 304 -7.31 -23.11 11.62
CA ILE A 304 -7.01 -22.15 10.57
C ILE A 304 -6.57 -22.92 9.31
N GLN A 305 -6.98 -22.46 8.13
CA GLN A 305 -6.56 -22.97 6.83
C GLN A 305 -6.09 -21.79 5.97
N GLY A 306 -4.96 -21.95 5.31
CA GLY A 306 -4.30 -20.89 4.59
C GLY A 306 -2.79 -20.95 4.82
N PRO A 307 -2.01 -20.01 4.27
CA PRO A 307 -2.50 -18.92 3.43
C PRO A 307 -3.07 -19.43 2.10
N TYR A 308 -4.07 -18.75 1.57
CA TYR A 308 -4.35 -18.80 0.14
C TYR A 308 -3.93 -17.47 -0.45
N ILE A 309 -2.85 -17.52 -1.22
CA ILE A 309 -2.23 -16.34 -1.79
C ILE A 309 -2.81 -16.11 -3.18
N THR A 310 -3.37 -14.93 -3.41
CA THR A 310 -3.73 -14.42 -4.72
C THR A 310 -2.82 -13.24 -5.08
N ASP A 311 -2.99 -12.68 -6.28
CA ASP A 311 -2.14 -11.58 -6.78
C ASP A 311 -2.14 -10.35 -5.87
N ILE A 312 -3.27 -10.09 -5.21
CA ILE A 312 -3.50 -8.90 -4.38
C ILE A 312 -3.80 -9.21 -2.91
N ASN A 313 -4.34 -10.40 -2.62
CA ASN A 313 -4.84 -10.76 -1.29
C ASN A 313 -4.11 -11.98 -0.73
N THR A 314 -3.96 -12.00 0.60
CA THR A 314 -3.70 -13.22 1.36
C THR A 314 -4.94 -13.56 2.16
N LEU A 315 -5.48 -14.76 1.94
CA LEU A 315 -6.71 -15.24 2.58
C LEU A 315 -6.41 -16.32 3.62
N TYR A 316 -7.12 -16.29 4.73
CA TYR A 316 -7.20 -17.38 5.69
C TYR A 316 -8.64 -17.72 5.97
N ARG A 317 -8.94 -19.00 6.03
CA ARG A 317 -10.18 -19.49 6.59
C ARG A 317 -9.94 -19.86 8.05
N VAL A 318 -10.72 -19.28 8.94
CA VAL A 318 -10.65 -19.52 10.38
C VAL A 318 -11.96 -20.13 10.84
N ASN A 319 -11.88 -21.33 11.40
CA ASN A 319 -13.00 -22.01 12.03
C ASN A 319 -12.97 -21.71 13.52
N PHE A 320 -14.00 -21.03 13.99
CA PHE A 320 -14.25 -20.79 15.41
C PHE A 320 -15.17 -21.86 16.00
N GLU A 321 -15.43 -21.78 17.30
CA GLU A 321 -16.44 -22.61 17.97
C GLU A 321 -17.83 -22.43 17.36
N ASN A 322 -18.22 -21.18 17.11
CA ASN A 322 -19.58 -20.81 16.73
C ASN A 322 -19.72 -20.44 15.24
N SER A 323 -18.62 -20.24 14.51
CA SER A 323 -18.66 -19.73 13.12
C SER A 323 -17.46 -20.16 12.27
N GLN A 324 -17.52 -19.85 10.98
CA GLN A 324 -16.39 -19.96 10.06
C GLN A 324 -16.25 -18.63 9.33
N LEU A 325 -15.07 -18.04 9.38
CA LEU A 325 -14.78 -16.72 8.82
C LEU A 325 -13.63 -16.80 7.80
N VAL A 326 -13.61 -15.83 6.89
CA VAL A 326 -12.50 -15.60 5.95
C VAL A 326 -11.84 -14.28 6.32
N PHE A 327 -10.56 -14.35 6.65
CA PHE A 327 -9.71 -13.20 6.85
C PHE A 327 -9.00 -12.90 5.55
N ARG A 328 -9.08 -11.65 5.13
CA ARG A 328 -8.58 -11.19 3.85
C ARG A 328 -7.66 -10.00 4.10
N PHE A 329 -6.38 -10.21 3.83
CA PHE A 329 -5.32 -9.21 3.98
C PHE A 329 -4.92 -8.68 2.60
N ARG A 330 -4.87 -7.37 2.43
CA ARG A 330 -4.33 -6.74 1.22
C ARG A 330 -2.82 -6.62 1.33
N THR A 331 -2.13 -7.67 0.88
CA THR A 331 -0.68 -7.84 1.04
C THR A 331 0.15 -7.35 -0.15
N SER A 332 -0.48 -7.09 -1.30
CA SER A 332 0.27 -6.63 -2.48
C SER A 332 0.61 -5.14 -2.39
N GLN A 333 1.91 -4.83 -2.53
CA GLN A 333 2.37 -3.45 -2.67
C GLN A 333 2.02 -2.86 -4.04
N PHE A 334 1.87 -3.68 -5.09
CA PHE A 334 1.62 -3.20 -6.46
C PHE A 334 0.24 -2.58 -6.68
N PHE A 335 -0.71 -2.83 -5.77
CA PHE A 335 -2.03 -2.22 -5.78
C PHE A 335 -2.06 -0.91 -4.97
N HIS A 336 -1.21 0.05 -5.38
CA HIS A 336 -1.10 1.37 -4.76
C HIS A 336 -2.36 2.24 -4.86
N TYR A 337 -3.35 1.84 -5.67
CA TYR A 337 -4.42 2.75 -6.06
C TYR A 337 -5.57 2.88 -5.06
N GLU A 338 -5.79 1.93 -4.14
CA GLU A 338 -6.97 1.99 -3.25
C GLU A 338 -6.70 1.45 -1.83
N ASN A 339 -6.30 2.37 -0.93
CA ASN A 339 -6.32 2.17 0.53
C ASN A 339 -7.78 2.16 1.06
N LEU A 340 -8.63 1.26 0.55
CA LEU A 340 -10.04 1.16 0.89
C LEU A 340 -10.57 -0.28 0.81
N ILE A 341 -11.19 -0.78 1.88
CA ILE A 341 -12.01 -2.01 1.86
C ILE A 341 -13.32 -1.69 1.12
N LYS A 342 -13.44 -2.22 -0.09
CA LYS A 342 -14.47 -1.84 -1.08
C LYS A 342 -15.88 -2.27 -0.69
N GLU A 343 -15.98 -3.39 0.01
CA GLU A 343 -17.24 -3.99 0.44
C GLU A 343 -18.03 -3.04 1.36
N LYS A 344 -17.36 -2.21 2.17
CA LYS A 344 -18.03 -1.24 3.05
C LYS A 344 -18.84 -0.20 2.28
N LEU A 345 -18.49 0.06 1.02
CA LEU A 345 -19.21 0.98 0.13
C LEU A 345 -20.18 0.24 -0.79
N LEU A 346 -19.83 -0.95 -1.26
CA LEU A 346 -20.69 -1.77 -2.12
C LEU A 346 -21.94 -2.26 -1.39
N TYR A 347 -21.79 -2.81 -0.18
CA TYR A 347 -22.86 -3.52 0.52
C TYR A 347 -24.10 -2.64 0.81
N PRO A 348 -23.97 -1.35 1.17
CA PRO A 348 -25.10 -0.43 1.25
C PRO A 348 -25.95 -0.31 -0.01
N PHE A 349 -25.34 -0.44 -1.20
CA PHE A 349 -26.11 -0.47 -2.45
C PHE A 349 -26.84 -1.81 -2.62
N LEU A 350 -26.21 -2.92 -2.20
CA LEU A 350 -26.77 -4.26 -2.35
C LEU A 350 -27.99 -4.53 -1.47
N ASP A 351 -28.16 -3.85 -0.34
CA ASP A 351 -29.38 -3.94 0.49
C ASP A 351 -30.33 -2.74 0.35
N LYS A 352 -30.00 -1.83 -0.57
CA LYS A 352 -30.74 -0.61 -0.91
C LYS A 352 -30.81 0.39 0.26
N SER A 353 -29.89 0.32 1.24
CA SER A 353 -29.77 1.35 2.28
C SER A 353 -29.07 2.63 1.78
N LEU A 354 -28.30 2.51 0.69
CA LEU A 354 -27.75 3.63 -0.07
C LEU A 354 -28.37 3.63 -1.46
N ASN A 355 -29.01 4.74 -1.84
CA ASN A 355 -29.66 4.88 -3.14
C ASN A 355 -28.83 5.80 -4.05
N PRO A 356 -28.50 5.37 -5.29
CA PRO A 356 -27.83 6.23 -6.27
C PRO A 356 -28.53 7.57 -6.56
N ASN A 357 -29.84 7.65 -6.34
CA ASN A 357 -30.64 8.86 -6.58
C ASN A 357 -30.77 9.76 -5.34
N ASP A 358 -30.05 9.44 -4.25
CA ASP A 358 -30.04 10.28 -3.05
C ASP A 358 -29.45 11.66 -3.36
N ILE A 359 -30.18 12.74 -3.02
CA ILE A 359 -29.73 14.13 -3.18
C ILE A 359 -28.38 14.37 -2.47
N ASP A 360 -28.15 13.68 -1.35
CA ASP A 360 -26.95 13.76 -0.54
C ASP A 360 -25.98 12.57 -0.74
N LEU A 361 -26.10 11.82 -1.84
CA LEU A 361 -25.29 10.63 -2.13
C LEU A 361 -23.81 10.89 -1.88
N ARG A 362 -23.27 12.02 -2.37
CA ARG A 362 -21.85 12.35 -2.21
C ARG A 362 -21.43 12.42 -0.74
N LYS A 363 -22.28 13.00 0.10
CA LYS A 363 -22.03 13.16 1.53
C LYS A 363 -22.05 11.80 2.22
N LYS A 364 -23.02 10.94 1.87
CA LYS A 364 -23.13 9.56 2.38
C LYS A 364 -21.91 8.72 1.98
N VAL A 365 -21.51 8.75 0.71
CA VAL A 365 -20.31 8.06 0.21
C VAL A 365 -19.06 8.54 0.94
N LYS A 366 -18.85 9.85 1.09
CA LYS A 366 -17.71 10.40 1.85
C LYS A 366 -17.70 9.90 3.29
N LYS A 367 -18.86 9.86 3.96
CA LYS A 367 -18.96 9.36 5.33
C LYS A 367 -18.51 7.91 5.42
N ILE A 368 -18.98 7.04 4.52
CA ILE A 368 -18.61 5.62 4.47
C ILE A 368 -17.12 5.44 4.12
N VAL A 369 -16.59 6.19 3.16
CA VAL A 369 -15.17 6.11 2.78
C VAL A 369 -14.27 6.48 3.96
N ASN A 370 -14.67 7.45 4.78
CA ASN A 370 -13.91 7.93 5.93
C ASN A 370 -13.94 6.98 7.15
N THR A 371 -14.85 6.01 7.23
CA THR A 371 -14.83 5.04 8.34
C THR A 371 -13.68 4.07 8.17
N LYS A 372 -12.74 4.06 9.11
CA LYS A 372 -11.53 3.23 9.04
C LYS A 372 -11.68 1.84 9.65
N ILE A 373 -12.59 1.70 10.59
CA ILE A 373 -12.92 0.44 11.25
C ILE A 373 -14.44 0.28 11.27
N GLY A 374 -14.94 -0.94 11.12
CA GLY A 374 -16.35 -1.22 11.31
C GLY A 374 -16.78 -2.61 10.87
N SER A 375 -18.07 -2.79 10.66
CA SER A 375 -18.68 -3.99 10.10
C SER A 375 -19.85 -3.62 9.19
N TYR A 376 -20.32 -4.59 8.41
CA TYR A 376 -21.55 -4.52 7.64
C TYR A 376 -22.23 -5.89 7.61
N ILE A 377 -23.31 -6.01 8.38
CA ILE A 377 -24.10 -7.24 8.50
C ILE A 377 -25.45 -7.01 7.83
N PHE A 378 -25.76 -7.82 6.82
CA PHE A 378 -27.04 -7.76 6.14
C PHE A 378 -28.19 -8.22 7.05
N ASN A 379 -29.34 -7.56 6.92
CA ASN A 379 -30.54 -7.98 7.60
C ASN A 379 -31.04 -9.30 6.99
N LYS A 380 -31.30 -10.31 7.83
CA LYS A 380 -31.82 -11.62 7.40
C LYS A 380 -33.21 -11.52 6.75
N GLU A 381 -34.02 -10.57 7.19
CA GLU A 381 -35.38 -10.34 6.65
C GLU A 381 -35.35 -9.59 5.32
N LYS A 382 -34.26 -8.85 5.05
CA LYS A 382 -34.05 -8.09 3.82
C LYS A 382 -32.64 -8.40 3.29
N PRO A 383 -32.44 -9.58 2.69
CA PRO A 383 -31.14 -10.00 2.20
C PRO A 383 -30.65 -9.08 1.06
N PRO A 384 -29.34 -9.08 0.77
CA PRO A 384 -28.81 -8.36 -0.38
C PRO A 384 -29.43 -8.87 -1.69
N ILE A 385 -29.50 -8.00 -2.70
CA ILE A 385 -30.06 -8.29 -4.04
C ILE A 385 -29.34 -9.44 -4.76
N ILE A 386 -28.10 -9.72 -4.38
CA ILE A 386 -27.32 -10.86 -4.85
C ILE A 386 -26.68 -11.59 -3.66
N PRO A 387 -26.44 -12.91 -3.74
CA PRO A 387 -25.85 -13.66 -2.64
C PRO A 387 -24.40 -13.21 -2.40
N VAL A 388 -24.15 -12.56 -1.28
CA VAL A 388 -22.82 -12.14 -0.80
C VAL A 388 -22.68 -12.45 0.70
N CYS A 389 -21.46 -12.53 1.21
CA CYS A 389 -21.21 -12.71 2.64
C CYS A 389 -21.42 -11.41 3.43
N ASN A 390 -21.55 -11.51 4.75
CA ASN A 390 -21.43 -10.33 5.61
C ASN A 390 -19.96 -9.91 5.73
N LEU A 391 -19.74 -8.61 5.92
CA LEU A 391 -18.47 -8.02 6.28
C LEU A 391 -18.42 -7.91 7.80
N VAL A 392 -18.02 -8.99 8.46
CA VAL A 392 -18.00 -9.12 9.92
C VAL A 392 -17.13 -8.05 10.57
N TYR A 393 -15.99 -7.73 9.96
CA TYR A 393 -15.10 -6.68 10.43
C TYR A 393 -14.26 -6.14 9.27
N TYR A 394 -13.82 -4.90 9.36
CA TYR A 394 -12.77 -4.34 8.52
C TYR A 394 -11.93 -3.33 9.29
N ASP A 395 -10.67 -3.20 8.89
CA ASP A 395 -9.71 -2.26 9.47
C ASP A 395 -8.76 -1.74 8.38
N GLU A 396 -8.74 -0.42 8.23
CA GLU A 396 -7.90 0.34 7.30
C GLU A 396 -6.84 1.20 8.01
N THR A 397 -6.78 1.17 9.34
CA THR A 397 -5.88 2.03 10.14
C THR A 397 -4.43 1.61 10.02
N LYS A 398 -4.19 0.32 9.77
CA LYS A 398 -2.88 -0.34 9.82
C LYS A 398 -2.23 -0.34 11.22
N GLU A 399 -2.98 0.03 12.26
CA GLU A 399 -2.47 0.08 13.64
C GLU A 399 -2.35 -1.31 14.25
N THR A 400 -3.39 -2.14 14.08
CA THR A 400 -3.43 -3.52 14.60
C THR A 400 -2.56 -4.47 13.77
N ILE A 401 -2.70 -4.37 12.45
CA ILE A 401 -1.99 -5.19 11.47
C ILE A 401 -1.50 -4.24 10.40
N PRO A 402 -0.23 -4.27 9.95
CA PRO A 402 0.32 -3.30 8.99
C PRO A 402 -0.18 -3.50 7.55
N TYR A 403 -1.39 -4.03 7.39
CA TYR A 403 -2.12 -4.24 6.14
C TYR A 403 -3.58 -3.86 6.33
N LEU A 404 -4.21 -3.40 5.25
CA LEU A 404 -5.68 -3.35 5.20
C LEU A 404 -6.21 -4.78 5.30
N PHE A 405 -7.17 -5.01 6.18
CA PHE A 405 -7.80 -6.32 6.26
C PHE A 405 -9.31 -6.24 6.48
N SER A 406 -9.97 -7.29 6.01
CA SER A 406 -11.39 -7.52 6.22
C SER A 406 -11.62 -8.95 6.69
N VAL A 407 -12.66 -9.13 7.50
CA VAL A 407 -13.15 -10.41 7.98
C VAL A 407 -14.57 -10.58 7.45
N GLN A 408 -14.79 -11.68 6.74
CA GLN A 408 -16.04 -11.97 6.06
C GLN A 408 -16.59 -13.32 6.51
N ASP A 409 -17.90 -13.52 6.39
CA ASP A 409 -18.47 -14.85 6.60
C ASP A 409 -17.94 -15.85 5.57
N TYR A 410 -17.62 -17.07 6.01
CA TYR A 410 -17.26 -18.13 5.09
C TYR A 410 -18.49 -18.65 4.32
N ILE A 411 -18.46 -18.48 3.01
CA ILE A 411 -19.50 -19.00 2.12
C ILE A 411 -19.23 -20.48 1.84
N ARG A 412 -20.14 -21.35 2.29
CA ARG A 412 -20.03 -22.80 2.07
C ARG A 412 -20.32 -23.15 0.62
N GLY A 413 -19.41 -23.88 -0.01
CA GLY A 413 -19.53 -24.37 -1.37
C GLY A 413 -18.15 -24.60 -1.97
N LYS A 414 -18.10 -24.73 -3.29
CA LYS A 414 -16.87 -24.71 -4.08
C LYS A 414 -17.03 -23.71 -5.23
N PRO A 415 -15.95 -23.10 -5.73
CA PRO A 415 -15.98 -22.30 -6.94
C PRO A 415 -16.61 -23.08 -8.11
N LEU A 416 -17.39 -22.39 -8.94
CA LEU A 416 -18.10 -22.99 -10.07
C LEU A 416 -17.15 -23.71 -11.03
N PHE A 417 -15.95 -23.17 -11.29
CA PHE A 417 -14.98 -23.84 -12.16
C PHE A 417 -14.59 -25.23 -11.63
N GLN A 418 -14.49 -25.40 -10.32
CA GLN A 418 -14.16 -26.71 -9.72
C GLN A 418 -15.30 -27.71 -9.92
N LEU A 419 -16.56 -27.25 -9.81
CA LEU A 419 -17.72 -28.10 -10.09
C LEU A 419 -17.74 -28.52 -11.56
N ILE A 420 -17.57 -27.58 -12.50
CA ILE A 420 -17.55 -27.85 -13.93
C ILE A 420 -16.44 -28.83 -14.28
N ASN A 421 -15.20 -28.57 -13.84
CA ASN A 421 -14.05 -29.41 -14.11
C ASN A 421 -14.23 -30.82 -13.53
N GLN A 422 -14.80 -30.94 -12.34
CA GLN A 422 -15.13 -32.23 -11.77
C GLN A 422 -16.07 -33.03 -12.69
N TYR A 423 -17.16 -32.41 -13.16
CA TYR A 423 -18.11 -33.08 -14.06
C TYR A 423 -17.48 -33.50 -15.38
N ILE A 424 -16.66 -32.64 -15.98
CA ILE A 424 -15.92 -32.94 -17.21
C ILE A 424 -14.97 -34.12 -16.98
N SER A 425 -14.20 -34.09 -15.89
CA SER A 425 -13.23 -35.16 -15.56
C SER A 425 -13.89 -36.50 -15.26
N GLU A 426 -15.13 -36.49 -14.77
CA GLU A 426 -15.94 -37.68 -14.49
C GLU A 426 -16.74 -38.15 -15.72
N GLY A 427 -16.60 -37.49 -16.88
CA GLY A 427 -17.35 -37.81 -18.11
C GLY A 427 -18.86 -37.55 -18.00
N LYS A 428 -19.29 -36.72 -17.04
CA LYS A 428 -20.71 -36.42 -16.81
C LYS A 428 -21.22 -35.36 -17.77
N ASN A 429 -22.44 -35.56 -18.25
CA ASN A 429 -23.10 -34.60 -19.10
C ASN A 429 -23.40 -33.29 -18.33
N LEU A 430 -22.87 -32.17 -18.82
CA LEU A 430 -23.19 -30.84 -18.30
C LEU A 430 -24.56 -30.36 -18.78
N ASN A 431 -25.04 -30.80 -19.95
CA ASN A 431 -26.31 -30.37 -20.55
C ASN A 431 -27.51 -31.02 -19.86
N THR A 432 -27.72 -30.65 -18.60
CA THR A 432 -28.77 -31.15 -17.71
C THR A 432 -29.60 -29.99 -17.20
N SER A 433 -30.84 -30.26 -16.78
CA SER A 433 -31.75 -29.23 -16.25
C SER A 433 -31.13 -28.44 -15.08
N LYS A 434 -30.31 -29.07 -14.24
CA LYS A 434 -29.63 -28.39 -13.11
C LYS A 434 -28.60 -27.36 -13.55
N PHE A 435 -27.83 -27.61 -14.60
CA PHE A 435 -26.88 -26.63 -15.14
C PHE A 435 -27.60 -25.55 -15.93
N LEU A 436 -28.65 -25.89 -16.69
CA LEU A 436 -29.49 -24.88 -17.34
C LEU A 436 -30.12 -23.92 -16.31
N ASN A 437 -30.64 -24.46 -15.21
CA ASN A 437 -31.15 -23.64 -14.10
C ASN A 437 -30.05 -22.82 -13.43
N LEU A 438 -28.83 -23.36 -13.26
CA LEU A 438 -27.70 -22.60 -12.76
C LEU A 438 -27.39 -21.38 -13.66
N PHE A 439 -27.31 -21.56 -14.98
CA PHE A 439 -27.03 -20.46 -15.91
C PHE A 439 -28.18 -19.44 -15.95
N ARG A 440 -29.43 -19.89 -15.82
CA ARG A 440 -30.57 -18.99 -15.61
C ARG A 440 -30.40 -18.14 -14.34
N ASN A 441 -30.10 -18.78 -13.21
CA ASN A 441 -29.89 -18.07 -11.94
C ASN A 441 -28.69 -17.12 -11.99
N LEU A 442 -27.63 -17.46 -12.75
CA LEU A 442 -26.51 -16.55 -13.00
C LEU A 442 -27.00 -15.30 -13.72
N GLY A 443 -27.79 -15.44 -14.78
CA GLY A 443 -28.36 -14.31 -15.53
C GLY A 443 -29.29 -13.44 -14.68
N GLU A 444 -30.08 -14.05 -13.80
CA GLU A 444 -30.95 -13.34 -12.83
C GLU A 444 -30.14 -12.53 -11.83
N HIS A 445 -29.13 -13.12 -11.17
CA HIS A 445 -28.27 -12.38 -10.24
C HIS A 445 -27.48 -11.26 -10.93
N PHE A 446 -27.06 -11.49 -12.19
CA PHE A 446 -26.43 -10.46 -13.00
C PHE A 446 -27.37 -9.29 -13.28
N GLY A 447 -28.62 -9.61 -13.63
CA GLY A 447 -29.69 -8.63 -13.83
C GLY A 447 -29.97 -7.81 -12.57
N HIS A 448 -30.12 -8.48 -11.41
CA HIS A 448 -30.34 -7.82 -10.12
C HIS A 448 -29.23 -6.84 -9.76
N LEU A 449 -27.96 -7.19 -9.99
CA LEU A 449 -26.85 -6.27 -9.77
C LEU A 449 -26.99 -4.99 -10.63
N HIS A 450 -27.42 -5.18 -11.88
CA HIS A 450 -27.62 -4.10 -12.86
C HIS A 450 -28.92 -3.28 -12.64
N GLU A 451 -29.75 -3.63 -11.65
CA GLU A 451 -30.90 -2.80 -11.24
C GLU A 451 -30.47 -1.57 -10.44
N VAL A 452 -29.25 -1.57 -9.88
CA VAL A 452 -28.71 -0.40 -9.18
C VAL A 452 -28.15 0.59 -10.21
N LYS A 453 -29.03 1.49 -10.67
CA LYS A 453 -28.76 2.46 -11.73
C LYS A 453 -28.22 3.79 -11.20
N PHE A 454 -27.28 4.37 -11.94
CA PHE A 454 -26.71 5.70 -11.73
C PHE A 454 -26.96 6.57 -12.95
N ASP A 455 -27.05 7.88 -12.70
CA ASP A 455 -27.15 8.93 -13.72
C ASP A 455 -25.84 9.11 -14.52
N THR A 456 -24.72 8.65 -13.98
CA THR A 456 -23.41 8.70 -14.64
C THR A 456 -22.52 7.51 -14.23
N PHE A 457 -21.51 7.20 -15.06
CA PHE A 457 -20.45 6.25 -14.71
C PHE A 457 -19.58 6.78 -13.57
N PHE A 458 -18.71 5.95 -12.96
CA PHE A 458 -17.66 6.36 -12.00
C PHE A 458 -16.46 5.42 -12.10
N LYS A 459 -15.30 5.94 -12.56
CA LYS A 459 -14.04 5.15 -12.66
C LYS A 459 -13.53 4.72 -11.27
N ASN A 460 -13.50 5.66 -10.34
CA ASN A 460 -13.15 5.40 -8.95
C ASN A 460 -14.40 5.51 -8.09
N ILE A 461 -14.71 4.44 -7.36
CA ILE A 461 -15.87 4.33 -6.48
C ILE A 461 -15.88 5.39 -5.37
N ILE A 462 -14.70 5.91 -4.96
CA ILE A 462 -14.63 7.00 -3.97
C ILE A 462 -15.18 8.31 -4.50
N ASN A 463 -15.40 8.44 -5.82
CA ASN A 463 -15.92 9.65 -6.46
C ASN A 463 -17.43 9.58 -6.71
N ILE A 464 -18.11 8.49 -6.32
CA ILE A 464 -19.56 8.36 -6.45
C ILE A 464 -20.26 9.58 -5.82
N GLY A 465 -21.21 10.14 -6.57
CA GLY A 465 -21.93 11.38 -6.27
C GLY A 465 -21.21 12.68 -6.65
N GLN A 466 -20.02 12.64 -7.27
CA GLN A 466 -19.37 13.84 -7.82
C GLN A 466 -19.82 14.10 -9.25
N LYS A 467 -19.95 15.39 -9.61
CA LYS A 467 -20.08 15.79 -11.01
C LYS A 467 -18.81 15.45 -11.79
N LYS A 468 -18.98 15.02 -13.03
CA LYS A 468 -17.89 14.70 -13.94
C LYS A 468 -17.54 15.87 -14.85
N ASN A 469 -16.31 15.83 -15.34
CA ASN A 469 -15.77 16.82 -16.27
C ASN A 469 -15.60 16.28 -17.70
N ILE A 470 -15.84 14.98 -17.93
CA ILE A 470 -15.69 14.33 -19.23
C ILE A 470 -16.93 13.48 -19.55
N SER A 471 -17.25 13.34 -20.84
CA SER A 471 -18.30 12.44 -21.29
C SER A 471 -17.85 10.97 -21.18
N TYR A 472 -18.80 10.03 -21.31
CA TYR A 472 -18.46 8.62 -21.31
C TYR A 472 -17.76 8.18 -22.59
N SER A 473 -18.15 8.73 -23.75
CA SER A 473 -17.48 8.47 -25.03
C SER A 473 -16.03 8.96 -25.00
N GLU A 474 -15.78 10.17 -24.50
CA GLU A 474 -14.43 10.72 -24.33
C GLU A 474 -13.60 9.84 -23.37
N PHE A 475 -14.20 9.35 -22.29
CA PHE A 475 -13.53 8.42 -21.38
C PHE A 475 -13.15 7.10 -22.09
N PHE A 476 -14.09 6.50 -22.81
CA PHE A 476 -13.88 5.24 -23.51
C PHE A 476 -12.81 5.36 -24.60
N GLU A 477 -12.86 6.43 -25.41
CA GLU A 477 -11.88 6.71 -26.45
C GLU A 477 -10.47 6.85 -25.87
N ASN A 478 -10.33 7.58 -24.75
CA ASN A 478 -9.06 7.74 -24.07
C ASN A 478 -8.49 6.41 -23.54
N GLU A 479 -9.33 5.55 -22.95
CA GLU A 479 -8.89 4.23 -22.48
C GLU A 479 -8.48 3.34 -23.68
N LEU A 480 -9.26 3.34 -24.76
CA LEU A 480 -8.94 2.59 -25.97
C LEU A 480 -7.60 3.04 -26.57
N GLU A 481 -7.41 4.34 -26.80
CA GLU A 481 -6.18 4.85 -27.40
C GLU A 481 -4.96 4.56 -26.53
N GLN A 482 -5.08 4.66 -25.19
CA GLN A 482 -3.99 4.25 -24.30
C GLN A 482 -3.60 2.78 -24.53
N LYS A 483 -4.58 1.87 -24.63
CA LYS A 483 -4.32 0.44 -24.88
C LYS A 483 -3.77 0.17 -26.28
N ILE A 484 -4.21 0.91 -27.30
CA ILE A 484 -3.65 0.81 -28.66
C ILE A 484 -2.20 1.29 -28.68
N GLN A 485 -1.86 2.40 -28.02
CA GLN A 485 -0.47 2.89 -27.99
C GLN A 485 0.47 1.92 -27.27
N GLU A 486 0.02 1.27 -26.20
CA GLU A 486 0.76 0.19 -25.54
C GLU A 486 0.88 -1.05 -26.45
N ALA A 487 -0.20 -1.44 -27.13
CA ALA A 487 -0.21 -2.57 -28.07
C ALA A 487 0.76 -2.34 -29.24
N LYS A 488 0.81 -1.12 -29.76
CA LYS A 488 1.78 -0.72 -30.81
C LYS A 488 3.23 -0.87 -30.33
N LYS A 489 3.53 -0.47 -29.08
CA LYS A 489 4.86 -0.70 -28.46
C LYS A 489 5.17 -2.18 -28.26
N ASN A 490 4.13 -3.00 -28.15
CA ASN A 490 4.22 -4.46 -28.06
C ASN A 490 4.14 -5.17 -29.42
N GLN A 491 4.23 -4.43 -30.53
CA GLN A 491 4.31 -4.95 -31.90
C GLN A 491 3.02 -5.57 -32.45
N ILE A 492 1.84 -5.16 -31.98
CA ILE A 492 0.59 -5.37 -32.73
C ILE A 492 0.64 -4.54 -34.03
N ASP A 493 0.43 -5.19 -35.16
CA ASP A 493 0.54 -4.66 -36.51
C ASP A 493 -0.79 -4.13 -37.08
N PHE A 494 -1.94 -4.50 -36.50
CA PHE A 494 -3.28 -4.10 -36.95
C PHE A 494 -3.96 -3.04 -36.07
N CYS A 495 -3.18 -2.08 -35.54
CA CYS A 495 -3.70 -1.00 -34.69
C CYS A 495 -4.69 -0.07 -35.41
N ASP A 496 -4.53 0.12 -36.73
CA ASP A 496 -5.36 1.04 -37.50
C ASP A 496 -6.72 0.42 -37.83
N GLU A 497 -6.78 -0.89 -38.02
CA GLU A 497 -8.02 -1.67 -38.13
C GLU A 497 -8.83 -1.61 -36.83
N ILE A 498 -8.16 -1.68 -35.67
CA ILE A 498 -8.81 -1.50 -34.37
C ILE A 498 -9.45 -0.11 -34.25
N ARG A 499 -8.72 0.95 -34.64
CA ARG A 499 -9.26 2.32 -34.64
C ARG A 499 -10.44 2.46 -35.58
N LYS A 500 -10.34 1.86 -36.77
CA LYS A 500 -11.43 1.87 -37.76
C LYS A 500 -12.67 1.18 -37.19
N PHE A 501 -12.53 -0.02 -36.65
CA PHE A 501 -13.63 -0.75 -36.00
C PHE A 501 -14.30 0.08 -34.91
N TYR A 502 -13.53 0.75 -34.05
CA TYR A 502 -14.09 1.64 -33.03
C TYR A 502 -14.87 2.80 -33.65
N LYS A 503 -14.31 3.49 -34.63
CA LYS A 503 -14.98 4.61 -35.32
C LYS A 503 -16.28 4.19 -36.00
N ASP A 504 -16.28 3.02 -36.64
CA ASP A 504 -17.46 2.47 -37.31
C ASP A 504 -18.59 2.12 -36.31
N ASN A 505 -18.28 2.00 -35.02
CA ASN A 505 -19.22 1.62 -33.96
C ASN A 505 -19.35 2.64 -32.81
N ILE A 506 -18.79 3.85 -32.93
CA ILE A 506 -18.72 4.81 -31.82
C ILE A 506 -20.10 5.24 -31.31
N ALA A 507 -21.10 5.30 -32.19
CA ALA A 507 -22.49 5.62 -31.84
C ALA A 507 -23.02 4.72 -30.72
N LEU A 508 -22.60 3.46 -30.66
CA LEU A 508 -23.01 2.52 -29.60
C LEU A 508 -22.50 2.93 -28.21
N ILE A 509 -21.40 3.67 -28.13
CA ILE A 509 -20.86 4.21 -26.88
C ILE A 509 -21.47 5.57 -26.56
N GLU A 510 -21.69 6.41 -27.57
CA GLU A 510 -22.34 7.72 -27.42
C GLU A 510 -23.79 7.61 -26.92
N ASP A 511 -24.51 6.57 -27.35
CA ASP A 511 -25.87 6.27 -26.91
C ASP A 511 -25.98 5.71 -25.47
N GLU A 512 -24.87 5.59 -24.74
CA GLU A 512 -24.89 5.04 -23.38
C GLU A 512 -25.39 6.08 -22.34
N THR A 513 -26.64 5.90 -21.91
CA THR A 513 -27.31 6.82 -20.97
C THR A 513 -27.56 6.23 -19.59
N GLU A 514 -27.35 4.93 -19.39
CA GLU A 514 -27.62 4.27 -18.11
C GLU A 514 -26.39 3.50 -17.61
N TYR A 515 -26.00 3.79 -16.38
CA TYR A 515 -24.83 3.17 -15.75
C TYR A 515 -25.24 2.36 -14.53
N VAL A 516 -24.53 1.29 -14.25
CA VAL A 516 -24.89 0.35 -13.18
C VAL A 516 -23.68 -0.09 -12.39
N ILE A 517 -23.91 -0.72 -11.24
CA ILE A 517 -22.86 -1.47 -10.54
C ILE A 517 -22.41 -2.63 -11.42
N LEU A 518 -21.11 -2.68 -11.69
CA LEU A 518 -20.45 -3.80 -12.36
C LEU A 518 -19.66 -4.58 -11.32
N HIS A 519 -19.73 -5.91 -11.35
CA HIS A 519 -18.78 -6.74 -10.64
C HIS A 519 -17.39 -6.62 -11.27
N ASN A 520 -17.34 -6.52 -12.61
CA ASN A 520 -16.15 -6.35 -13.45
C ASN A 520 -15.11 -7.49 -13.31
N ASN A 521 -15.51 -8.57 -12.63
CA ASN A 521 -14.74 -9.80 -12.42
C ASN A 521 -15.67 -11.02 -12.25
N PHE A 522 -16.83 -10.98 -12.91
CA PHE A 522 -17.84 -12.03 -12.80
C PHE A 522 -17.44 -13.25 -13.63
N GLN A 523 -16.82 -14.22 -12.97
CA GLN A 523 -16.30 -15.43 -13.60
C GLN A 523 -16.36 -16.63 -12.65
N SER A 524 -16.17 -17.83 -13.19
CA SER A 524 -16.44 -19.11 -12.50
C SER A 524 -15.63 -19.33 -11.22
N GLN A 525 -14.49 -18.66 -11.04
CA GLN A 525 -13.71 -18.71 -9.79
C GLN A 525 -14.31 -17.87 -8.65
N ASN A 526 -15.13 -16.88 -9.00
CA ASN A 526 -15.73 -15.91 -8.08
C ASN A 526 -17.20 -16.23 -7.76
N ILE A 527 -17.71 -17.35 -8.28
CA ILE A 527 -19.07 -17.85 -8.05
C ILE A 527 -18.96 -19.11 -7.19
N ILE A 528 -19.42 -19.05 -5.95
CA ILE A 528 -19.44 -20.17 -5.01
C ILE A 528 -20.76 -20.91 -5.13
N VAL A 529 -20.69 -22.18 -5.51
CA VAL A 529 -21.86 -23.04 -5.72
C VAL A 529 -21.87 -24.23 -4.77
N LYS A 530 -23.07 -24.75 -4.51
CA LYS A 530 -23.29 -25.99 -3.78
C LYS A 530 -24.34 -26.82 -4.50
N GLU A 531 -24.02 -28.10 -4.71
CA GLU A 531 -24.97 -29.06 -5.26
C GLU A 531 -25.79 -29.65 -4.10
N GLU A 532 -27.11 -29.50 -4.16
CA GLU A 532 -28.06 -29.99 -3.16
C GLU A 532 -29.31 -30.54 -3.85
N SER A 533 -29.71 -31.76 -3.51
CA SER A 533 -30.99 -32.36 -3.95
C SER A 533 -31.24 -32.28 -5.47
N GLY A 534 -30.21 -32.52 -6.28
CA GLY A 534 -30.31 -32.49 -7.74
C GLY A 534 -30.30 -31.08 -8.37
N THR A 535 -30.09 -30.03 -7.57
CA THR A 535 -29.95 -28.64 -8.03
C THR A 535 -28.57 -28.09 -7.70
N ILE A 536 -28.11 -27.09 -8.46
CA ILE A 536 -26.87 -26.36 -8.17
C ILE A 536 -27.26 -24.95 -7.72
N LYS A 537 -27.07 -24.66 -6.43
CA LYS A 537 -27.38 -23.38 -5.83
C LYS A 537 -26.16 -22.46 -5.83
N ILE A 538 -26.36 -21.19 -6.16
CA ILE A 538 -25.36 -20.14 -5.99
C ILE A 538 -25.43 -19.67 -4.53
N ASN A 539 -24.39 -19.97 -3.76
CA ASN A 539 -24.31 -19.62 -2.36
C ASN A 539 -23.58 -18.29 -2.13
N GLY A 540 -22.81 -17.82 -3.11
CA GLY A 540 -22.14 -16.52 -3.01
C GLY A 540 -21.47 -16.09 -4.29
N ILE A 541 -21.40 -14.78 -4.48
CA ILE A 541 -20.59 -14.08 -5.45
C ILE A 541 -19.56 -13.29 -4.65
N VAL A 542 -18.28 -13.41 -4.99
CA VAL A 542 -17.15 -12.89 -4.20
C VAL A 542 -16.15 -12.14 -5.08
N ASP A 543 -15.15 -11.50 -4.47
CA ASP A 543 -14.06 -10.81 -5.18
C ASP A 543 -14.52 -9.60 -6.02
N PHE A 544 -15.11 -8.64 -5.32
CA PHE A 544 -15.51 -7.34 -5.88
C PHE A 544 -14.33 -6.35 -6.00
N ASP A 545 -13.08 -6.79 -6.05
CA ASP A 545 -11.94 -5.86 -6.05
C ASP A 545 -11.91 -4.91 -7.24
N TYR A 546 -12.55 -5.27 -8.34
CA TYR A 546 -12.65 -4.46 -9.56
C TYR A 546 -14.01 -3.80 -9.76
N TRP A 547 -14.91 -3.86 -8.77
CA TRP A 547 -16.26 -3.31 -8.93
C TRP A 547 -16.20 -1.79 -9.19
N CYS A 548 -17.07 -1.33 -10.07
CA CYS A 548 -17.18 0.07 -10.46
C CYS A 548 -18.59 0.41 -10.94
N VAL A 549 -18.81 1.64 -11.40
CA VAL A 549 -20.05 2.06 -12.04
C VAL A 549 -19.78 2.35 -13.52
N GLY A 550 -20.44 1.61 -14.41
CA GLY A 550 -20.18 1.69 -15.86
C GLY A 550 -21.28 1.07 -16.71
N SER A 551 -20.99 0.85 -18.00
CA SER A 551 -21.92 0.22 -18.94
C SER A 551 -22.11 -1.27 -18.61
N ARG A 552 -23.37 -1.73 -18.68
CA ARG A 552 -23.74 -3.14 -18.46
C ARG A 552 -22.96 -4.11 -19.34
N ALA A 553 -22.68 -3.73 -20.59
CA ALA A 553 -21.99 -4.59 -21.55
C ALA A 553 -20.58 -4.97 -21.09
N GLN A 554 -19.92 -4.11 -20.30
CA GLN A 554 -18.58 -4.37 -19.78
C GLN A 554 -18.53 -5.61 -18.88
N ASP A 555 -19.56 -5.88 -18.08
CA ASP A 555 -19.51 -6.97 -17.11
C ASP A 555 -19.66 -8.36 -17.78
N PHE A 556 -20.20 -8.40 -19.01
CA PHE A 556 -20.39 -9.64 -19.78
C PHE A 556 -19.07 -10.26 -20.28
N ILE A 557 -18.00 -9.48 -20.37
CA ILE A 557 -16.74 -9.91 -21.01
C ILE A 557 -16.21 -11.19 -20.38
N LYS A 558 -16.09 -11.21 -19.04
CA LYS A 558 -15.43 -12.30 -18.33
C LYS A 558 -16.30 -13.55 -18.21
N ILE A 559 -17.61 -13.40 -18.10
CA ILE A 559 -18.51 -14.56 -18.10
C ILE A 559 -18.56 -15.21 -19.50
N ASP A 560 -18.60 -14.41 -20.56
CA ASP A 560 -18.52 -14.91 -21.93
C ASP A 560 -17.19 -15.62 -22.16
N TYR A 561 -16.08 -14.94 -21.91
CA TYR A 561 -14.74 -15.42 -22.23
C TYR A 561 -14.29 -16.62 -21.38
N TRP A 562 -14.54 -16.61 -20.07
CA TRP A 562 -14.03 -17.63 -19.15
C TRP A 562 -15.02 -18.75 -18.82
N ILE A 563 -16.31 -18.59 -19.17
CA ILE A 563 -17.33 -19.61 -18.86
C ILE A 563 -18.08 -20.06 -20.10
N LEU A 564 -18.84 -19.17 -20.75
CA LEU A 564 -19.80 -19.58 -21.79
C LEU A 564 -19.07 -20.08 -23.03
N LYS A 565 -18.03 -19.36 -23.49
CA LYS A 565 -17.28 -19.70 -24.69
C LYS A 565 -16.48 -21.01 -24.54
N PRO A 566 -15.73 -21.25 -23.46
CA PRO A 566 -15.04 -22.53 -23.26
C PRO A 566 -15.99 -23.73 -23.16
N LEU A 567 -17.20 -23.54 -22.63
CA LEU A 567 -18.22 -24.59 -22.58
C LEU A 567 -18.88 -24.85 -23.93
N ASN A 568 -18.87 -23.86 -24.83
CA ASN A 568 -19.40 -23.93 -26.20
C ASN A 568 -20.78 -24.63 -26.30
N ASN A 569 -21.70 -24.27 -25.41
CA ASN A 569 -23.03 -24.88 -25.34
C ASN A 569 -24.12 -23.82 -25.57
N PRO A 570 -24.81 -23.83 -26.72
CA PRO A 570 -25.84 -22.85 -27.04
C PRO A 570 -26.96 -22.76 -26.00
N SER A 571 -27.31 -23.87 -25.35
CA SER A 571 -28.36 -23.89 -24.32
C SER A 571 -27.96 -23.12 -23.05
N PHE A 572 -26.66 -23.07 -22.72
CA PHE A 572 -26.16 -22.26 -21.60
C PHE A 572 -26.16 -20.77 -21.94
N TYR A 573 -25.80 -20.44 -23.19
CA TYR A 573 -25.93 -19.07 -23.70
C TYR A 573 -27.38 -18.59 -23.62
N SER A 574 -28.32 -19.34 -24.19
CA SER A 574 -29.75 -18.99 -24.13
C SER A 574 -30.24 -18.89 -22.68
N ALA A 575 -29.95 -19.89 -21.84
CA ALA A 575 -30.40 -19.86 -20.44
C ALA A 575 -29.93 -18.62 -19.68
N PHE A 576 -28.67 -18.20 -19.87
CA PHE A 576 -28.13 -17.00 -19.22
C PHE A 576 -28.71 -15.70 -19.78
N TYR A 577 -28.68 -15.53 -21.12
CA TYR A 577 -29.13 -14.30 -21.76
C TYR A 577 -30.65 -14.12 -21.67
N ASP A 578 -31.44 -15.17 -21.80
CA ASP A 578 -32.90 -15.12 -21.67
C ASP A 578 -33.30 -14.69 -20.25
N ALA A 579 -32.59 -15.20 -19.23
CA ALA A 579 -32.82 -14.80 -17.85
C ALA A 579 -32.47 -13.33 -17.61
N TYR A 580 -31.32 -12.90 -18.12
CA TYR A 580 -30.90 -11.50 -18.01
C TYR A 580 -31.81 -10.54 -18.79
N SER A 581 -32.43 -11.01 -19.89
CA SER A 581 -33.30 -10.18 -20.75
C SER A 581 -34.52 -9.60 -20.04
N GLN A 582 -34.88 -10.16 -18.89
CA GLN A 582 -35.94 -9.65 -18.01
C GLN A 582 -35.59 -8.27 -17.40
N TYR A 583 -34.30 -7.95 -17.30
CA TYR A 583 -33.78 -6.74 -16.65
C TYR A 583 -33.31 -5.69 -17.66
N SER A 584 -32.85 -6.12 -18.83
CA SER A 584 -32.35 -5.23 -19.88
C SER A 584 -32.48 -5.87 -21.25
N LYS A 585 -32.72 -5.05 -22.28
CA LYS A 585 -32.79 -5.53 -23.67
C LYS A 585 -31.42 -6.05 -24.13
N VAL A 586 -31.41 -7.26 -24.71
CA VAL A 586 -30.24 -7.89 -25.31
C VAL A 586 -30.46 -8.00 -26.83
N ASN A 587 -30.14 -6.94 -27.56
CA ASN A 587 -30.20 -6.90 -29.03
C ASN A 587 -28.79 -7.04 -29.65
N ASN A 588 -28.71 -6.98 -30.97
CA ASN A 588 -27.43 -7.02 -31.69
C ASN A 588 -26.51 -5.85 -31.30
N ASP A 589 -27.06 -4.65 -31.12
CA ASP A 589 -26.30 -3.49 -30.64
C ASP A 589 -25.65 -3.76 -29.28
N PHE A 590 -26.39 -4.37 -28.34
CA PHE A 590 -25.84 -4.76 -27.04
C PHE A 590 -24.69 -5.77 -27.18
N LYS A 591 -24.83 -6.78 -28.05
CA LYS A 591 -23.75 -7.74 -28.33
C LYS A 591 -22.53 -7.05 -28.94
N LYS A 592 -22.74 -6.13 -29.86
CA LYS A 592 -21.66 -5.35 -30.47
C LYS A 592 -20.99 -4.40 -29.47
N LYS A 593 -21.75 -3.85 -28.51
CA LYS A 593 -21.17 -3.13 -27.36
C LYS A 593 -20.27 -4.04 -26.55
N ILE A 594 -20.68 -5.29 -26.26
CA ILE A 594 -19.82 -6.26 -25.55
C ILE A 594 -18.50 -6.44 -26.32
N ASP A 595 -18.53 -6.57 -27.65
CA ASP A 595 -17.32 -6.70 -28.46
C ASP A 595 -16.38 -5.49 -28.33
N LEU A 596 -16.92 -4.26 -28.29
CA LEU A 596 -16.12 -3.05 -28.05
C LEU A 596 -15.43 -3.06 -26.68
N TYR A 597 -16.12 -3.43 -25.60
CA TYR A 597 -15.48 -3.54 -24.29
C TYR A 597 -14.49 -4.71 -24.22
N LYS A 598 -14.83 -5.84 -24.84
CA LYS A 598 -13.98 -7.03 -24.93
C LYS A 598 -12.68 -6.70 -25.67
N LEU A 599 -12.74 -5.87 -26.70
CA LEU A 599 -11.56 -5.37 -27.41
C LEU A 599 -10.60 -4.59 -26.49
N ILE A 600 -11.10 -3.64 -25.70
CA ILE A 600 -10.28 -2.92 -24.72
C ILE A 600 -9.68 -3.89 -23.69
N TRP A 601 -10.48 -4.83 -23.18
CA TRP A 601 -10.02 -5.81 -22.20
C TRP A 601 -8.93 -6.71 -22.78
N LEU A 602 -9.11 -7.28 -23.98
CA LEU A 602 -8.14 -8.13 -24.65
C LEU A 602 -6.83 -7.38 -24.95
N LEU A 603 -6.91 -6.12 -25.37
CA LEU A 603 -5.71 -5.29 -25.57
C LEU A 603 -4.96 -5.09 -24.25
N ASN A 604 -5.67 -4.86 -23.15
CA ASN A 604 -5.06 -4.76 -21.83
C ASN A 604 -4.36 -6.07 -21.41
N GLU A 605 -5.03 -7.23 -21.54
CA GLU A 605 -4.42 -8.53 -21.22
C GLU A 605 -3.21 -8.83 -22.10
N TYR A 606 -3.30 -8.56 -23.41
CA TYR A 606 -2.19 -8.69 -24.35
C TYR A 606 -0.99 -7.83 -23.93
N ASN A 607 -1.23 -6.57 -23.55
CA ASN A 607 -0.17 -5.65 -23.13
C ASN A 607 0.51 -6.11 -21.85
N LEU A 608 -0.26 -6.57 -20.87
CA LEU A 608 0.26 -7.08 -19.60
C LEU A 608 1.12 -8.33 -19.82
N GLU A 609 0.61 -9.33 -20.54
CA GLU A 609 1.34 -10.55 -20.87
C GLU A 609 2.61 -10.26 -21.68
N SER A 610 2.54 -9.34 -22.65
CA SER A 610 3.70 -8.93 -23.45
C SER A 610 4.83 -8.36 -22.59
N VAL A 611 4.48 -7.57 -21.57
CA VAL A 611 5.46 -7.01 -20.62
C VAL A 611 6.02 -8.09 -19.70
N LEU A 612 5.17 -9.03 -19.23
CA LEU A 612 5.61 -10.15 -18.40
C LEU A 612 6.62 -11.02 -19.14
N ILE A 613 6.34 -11.39 -20.40
CA ILE A 613 7.24 -12.18 -21.25
C ILE A 613 8.58 -11.45 -21.48
N LYS A 614 8.54 -10.15 -21.77
CA LYS A 614 9.77 -9.34 -21.92
C LYS A 614 10.62 -9.30 -20.64
N LYS A 615 9.99 -9.34 -19.46
CA LYS A 615 10.68 -9.40 -18.16
C LYS A 615 11.15 -10.80 -17.80
N SER A 616 10.48 -11.85 -18.29
CA SER A 616 10.66 -13.23 -17.87
C SER A 616 11.54 -14.07 -18.80
N ASN A 617 12.67 -13.55 -19.29
CA ASN A 617 13.70 -14.34 -20.02
C ASN A 617 14.19 -15.63 -19.29
N GLN A 618 13.63 -15.98 -18.12
CA GLN A 618 13.90 -17.20 -17.34
C GLN A 618 12.67 -17.97 -16.83
N MET A 619 11.42 -17.68 -17.23
CA MET A 619 10.27 -18.54 -16.88
C MET A 619 9.29 -18.75 -18.04
N LYS A 620 8.88 -20.01 -18.21
CA LYS A 620 7.93 -20.51 -19.21
C LYS A 620 6.51 -20.03 -18.91
N THR A 621 6.16 -18.79 -19.21
CA THR A 621 4.75 -18.45 -19.50
C THR A 621 4.43 -19.02 -20.90
N PRO A 622 3.33 -19.77 -21.09
CA PRO A 622 3.06 -20.40 -22.37
C PRO A 622 2.69 -19.34 -23.40
N GLN A 623 3.49 -19.25 -24.46
CA GLN A 623 3.32 -18.43 -25.67
C GLN A 623 1.89 -18.47 -26.29
N ILE A 624 1.10 -19.48 -25.91
CA ILE A 624 -0.29 -19.77 -26.28
C ILE A 624 -1.28 -18.67 -25.83
N SER A 625 -1.06 -17.98 -24.69
CA SER A 625 -2.02 -16.97 -24.21
C SER A 625 -2.08 -15.72 -25.10
N LEU A 626 -0.92 -15.24 -25.57
CA LEU A 626 -0.84 -14.08 -26.48
C LEU A 626 -1.51 -14.36 -27.82
N GLU A 627 -1.27 -15.55 -28.39
CA GLU A 627 -1.85 -15.95 -29.67
C GLU A 627 -3.38 -16.00 -29.59
N ASN A 628 -3.93 -16.51 -28.48
CA ASN A 628 -5.37 -16.51 -28.25
C ASN A 628 -5.93 -15.07 -28.16
N TYR A 629 -5.29 -14.16 -27.44
CA TYR A 629 -5.78 -12.77 -27.38
C TYR A 629 -5.74 -12.09 -28.76
N LEU A 630 -4.67 -12.30 -29.54
CA LEU A 630 -4.57 -11.76 -30.89
C LEU A 630 -5.64 -12.34 -31.82
N PHE A 631 -5.90 -13.65 -31.74
CA PHE A 631 -6.95 -14.31 -32.51
C PHE A 631 -8.33 -13.69 -32.21
N GLU A 632 -8.64 -13.47 -30.92
CA GLU A 632 -9.90 -12.90 -30.49
C GLU A 632 -10.06 -11.44 -30.91
N ILE A 633 -8.98 -10.64 -30.81
CA ILE A 633 -9.00 -9.25 -31.30
C ILE A 633 -9.28 -9.23 -32.80
N LYS A 634 -8.61 -10.09 -33.59
CA LYS A 634 -8.85 -10.21 -35.03
C LYS A 634 -10.28 -10.63 -35.35
N ALA A 635 -10.81 -11.62 -34.65
CA ALA A 635 -12.18 -12.08 -34.82
C ALA A 635 -13.20 -10.95 -34.58
N ILE A 636 -12.96 -10.08 -33.59
CA ILE A 636 -13.82 -8.92 -33.31
C ILE A 636 -13.78 -7.92 -34.46
N ILE A 637 -12.59 -7.49 -34.89
CA ILE A 637 -12.46 -6.45 -35.93
C ILE A 637 -12.82 -6.97 -37.34
N GLU A 638 -12.74 -8.28 -37.58
CA GLU A 638 -13.10 -8.90 -38.86
C GLU A 638 -14.57 -9.33 -38.94
N SER A 639 -15.29 -9.41 -37.81
CA SER A 639 -16.72 -9.77 -37.77
C SER A 639 -17.62 -8.89 -38.65
N GLU A 640 -17.14 -7.72 -39.09
CA GLU A 640 -17.82 -6.81 -40.01
C GLU A 640 -17.63 -7.13 -41.49
N LYS A 641 -16.66 -7.97 -41.85
CA LYS A 641 -16.42 -8.34 -43.26
C LYS A 641 -17.36 -9.43 -43.78
N LEU A 642 -18.20 -10.00 -42.91
CA LEU A 642 -19.05 -11.17 -43.19
C LEU A 642 -20.56 -10.92 -43.02
N ASN A 643 -20.99 -9.66 -42.81
CA ASN A 643 -22.40 -9.27 -42.80
C ASN A 643 -22.72 -8.30 -43.93
#